data_AF-A0A929IWY7-F1
#
_entry.id   AF-A0A929IWY7-F1
#
_cell.length_a   1.000
_cell.length_b   1.000
_cell.length_c   1.000
_cell.angle_alpha   90.00
_cell.angle_beta   90.00
_cell.angle_gamma   90.00
#
_symmetry.space_group_name_H-M   'P 1'
#
loop_
_entity.id
_entity.type
_entity.pdbx_description
1 polymer ?
#
loop_
_entity_poly.entity_id
_entity_poly.type
_entity_poly.pdbx_seq_one_letter_code
_entity_poly.pdbx_strand_id
1 'polypeptide(L)'
;FTTHGTHLNTLPGKVTLCDLFEEDESSDEGEDNETITFRNPLEQPREVSVKTLRHEEADYIAKQIHQIQSTGELMTDNGCIRPIEFSDIMILMRNRTHIDIYEDALKQHGIPFIGSKKGGLLENLEIRDLNCLLNTLITPYDNLALAQVLKSPIFSASDDNLILLARENNETHWYKRLLLLAEHDAELSKPLQRAARLLPRWQQLAEHLPVHDALDKIFSEGNIINRYIAANKQQNKQKIAANCQRFLELSLETDSGRYPSITRFLQRLSHLQNYSANPPEEPLSQSNESRVRLMTIHGSKGLESPVVFLADCNSTASNKNAYASLVRWPAEKSQPTNFQLQLSKDHTDQITQRLQQEKLDEQQREELNLLYVALTRAREQLYISGVASNRSQNHSWYQIIADGLDDITERETSFDETNCKVYRHLAYDHCAAEQTNKNVLTEDNSLHIDERLLKPIEIQPKSNFLIAPSLHTTSLHATGLHTDFNDSVLIDTSDKDDDKTGNNISPNNIYQREVAIWRGTIIHRIIEQLCIAETYPATENAVDAIRQQIKTDVLFSRPAYIDYLEACVKEAVSTYNHADLKFIFKPASETQRFNEMPLMYKQQQQAVYGFVDRVIKSENDIMIVDYKSHQLDDGENTRDSALQFSTQMDYYRSGIKKLWPEHAVKAGILFTHHNEIVWLD
;
A
#
# COMPACT_ATOMS: atom_id res chain seq x y z
N PHE A 1 21.53 6.16 -34.22
CA PHE A 1 20.82 4.99 -33.67
C PHE A 1 21.67 3.76 -33.95
N THR A 2 21.92 2.94 -32.94
CA THR A 2 22.43 1.57 -33.14
C THR A 2 21.22 0.67 -33.29
N THR A 3 21.11 -0.05 -34.42
CA THR A 3 20.02 -0.99 -34.65
C THR A 3 20.04 -2.08 -33.57
N HIS A 4 18.93 -2.27 -32.87
CA HIS A 4 18.77 -3.31 -31.86
C HIS A 4 17.97 -4.46 -32.45
N GLY A 5 18.62 -5.62 -32.65
CA GLY A 5 17.99 -6.83 -33.17
C GLY A 5 17.43 -7.74 -32.08
N THR A 6 16.63 -8.74 -32.47
CA THR A 6 16.24 -9.83 -31.58
C THR A 6 17.41 -10.82 -31.42
N HIS A 7 17.44 -11.53 -30.30
CA HIS A 7 18.33 -12.68 -30.11
C HIS A 7 17.68 -13.99 -30.62
N LEU A 8 16.35 -13.97 -30.83
CA LEU A 8 15.53 -15.08 -31.30
C LEU A 8 15.37 -15.01 -32.82
N ASN A 9 16.45 -15.24 -33.56
CA ASN A 9 16.48 -15.09 -35.02
C ASN A 9 15.74 -16.20 -35.79
N THR A 10 15.34 -17.27 -35.11
CA THR A 10 14.74 -18.46 -35.70
C THR A 10 13.23 -18.54 -35.50
N LEU A 11 12.66 -17.69 -34.64
CA LEU A 11 11.22 -17.68 -34.38
C LEU A 11 10.49 -16.81 -35.41
N PRO A 12 9.29 -17.22 -35.85
CA PRO A 12 8.46 -16.40 -36.71
C PRO A 12 7.95 -15.16 -35.95
N GLY A 13 7.89 -14.03 -36.64
CA GLY A 13 7.39 -12.76 -36.13
C GLY A 13 6.15 -12.30 -36.89
N LYS A 14 5.11 -11.86 -36.18
CA LYS A 14 3.91 -11.25 -36.76
C LYS A 14 3.57 -9.95 -36.03
N VAL A 15 3.43 -8.86 -36.79
CA VAL A 15 2.94 -7.57 -36.27
C VAL A 15 1.61 -7.27 -36.94
N THR A 16 0.58 -7.00 -36.13
CA THR A 16 -0.75 -6.60 -36.60
C THR A 16 -1.03 -5.19 -36.12
N LEU A 17 -1.20 -4.27 -37.07
CA LEU A 17 -1.58 -2.88 -36.81
C LEU A 17 -3.04 -2.70 -37.21
N CYS A 18 -3.91 -2.45 -36.25
CA CYS A 18 -5.34 -2.23 -36.49
C CYS A 18 -5.59 -0.76 -36.82
N ASP A 19 -6.42 -0.46 -37.81
CA ASP A 19 -6.84 0.92 -38.04
C ASP A 19 -7.49 1.52 -36.78
N LEU A 20 -7.40 2.84 -36.65
CA LEU A 20 -7.91 3.54 -35.48
C LEU A 20 -9.44 3.42 -35.43
N PHE A 21 -9.98 3.15 -34.24
CA PHE A 21 -11.43 3.14 -34.02
C PHE A 21 -11.95 4.58 -34.12
N GLU A 22 -12.76 4.86 -35.14
CA GLU A 22 -13.38 6.16 -35.42
C GLU A 22 -14.88 6.13 -35.06
N GLU A 23 -15.46 7.28 -34.71
CA GLU A 23 -16.91 7.41 -34.61
C GLU A 23 -17.49 7.25 -36.02
N ASP A 24 -18.45 6.33 -36.19
CA ASP A 24 -19.13 6.13 -37.48
C ASP A 24 -19.77 7.45 -37.95
N GLU A 25 -19.18 8.10 -38.98
CA GLU A 25 -19.76 9.27 -39.67
C GLU A 25 -21.18 8.98 -40.20
N SER A 26 -21.58 7.70 -40.31
CA SER A 26 -22.91 7.29 -40.76
C SER A 26 -24.04 7.48 -39.74
N SER A 27 -23.73 7.87 -38.49
CA SER A 27 -24.75 8.12 -37.46
C SER A 27 -25.21 9.58 -37.33
N ASP A 28 -24.49 10.54 -37.92
CA ASP A 28 -24.80 11.98 -37.79
C ASP A 28 -25.49 12.60 -39.02
N GLU A 29 -25.64 11.90 -40.15
CA GLU A 29 -26.37 12.43 -41.33
C GLU A 29 -27.90 12.24 -41.27
N GLY A 30 -28.47 11.88 -40.12
CA GLY A 30 -29.88 11.59 -40.03
C GLY A 30 -30.52 11.90 -38.69
N GLU A 31 -30.53 13.17 -38.25
CA GLU A 31 -31.64 13.80 -37.49
C GLU A 31 -31.31 15.23 -37.01
N ASP A 32 -31.05 16.17 -37.93
CA ASP A 32 -30.98 17.62 -37.63
C ASP A 32 -32.37 18.25 -37.36
N ASN A 33 -33.28 17.52 -36.71
CA ASN A 33 -34.60 17.99 -36.30
C ASN A 33 -35.08 17.39 -34.96
N GLU A 34 -34.18 17.00 -34.07
CA GLU A 34 -34.59 16.68 -32.69
C GLU A 34 -34.66 17.97 -31.85
N THR A 35 -35.89 18.39 -31.57
CA THR A 35 -36.19 19.31 -30.47
C THR A 35 -35.44 18.89 -29.21
N ILE A 36 -34.54 19.74 -28.70
CA ILE A 36 -33.83 19.54 -27.44
C ILE A 36 -34.87 19.29 -26.34
N THR A 37 -35.07 18.02 -25.97
CA THR A 37 -36.01 17.62 -24.94
C THR A 37 -35.24 17.45 -23.64
N PHE A 38 -35.60 18.26 -22.63
CA PHE A 38 -35.04 18.11 -21.29
C PHE A 38 -35.67 16.90 -20.61
N ARG A 39 -34.86 15.90 -20.23
CA ARG A 39 -35.33 14.75 -19.44
C ARG A 39 -35.72 15.15 -18.02
N ASN A 40 -36.71 14.47 -17.44
CA ASN A 40 -37.04 14.60 -16.02
C ASN A 40 -36.09 13.71 -15.18
N PRO A 41 -35.17 14.27 -14.38
CA PRO A 41 -34.15 13.49 -13.68
C PRO A 41 -34.68 12.56 -12.57
N LEU A 42 -35.94 12.71 -12.14
CA LEU A 42 -36.57 11.87 -11.11
C LEU A 42 -37.33 10.67 -11.67
N GLU A 43 -37.75 10.74 -12.93
CA GLU A 43 -38.59 9.72 -13.59
C GLU A 43 -37.87 9.00 -14.72
N GLN A 44 -36.88 9.65 -15.32
CA GLN A 44 -36.11 9.12 -16.44
C GLN A 44 -34.62 9.05 -16.05
N PRO A 45 -34.06 7.84 -15.87
CA PRO A 45 -32.64 7.68 -15.60
C PRO A 45 -31.82 8.31 -16.73
N ARG A 46 -30.62 8.78 -16.40
CA ARG A 46 -29.71 9.28 -17.43
C ARG A 46 -29.29 8.10 -18.30
N GLU A 47 -29.68 8.10 -19.57
CA GLU A 47 -29.03 7.23 -20.55
C GLU A 47 -27.60 7.75 -20.72
N VAL A 48 -26.66 7.02 -20.13
CA VAL A 48 -25.23 7.21 -20.40
C VAL A 48 -24.95 6.24 -21.52
N SER A 49 -24.57 6.71 -22.71
CA SER A 49 -24.02 5.84 -23.75
C SER A 49 -22.75 5.21 -23.18
N VAL A 50 -22.86 3.95 -22.73
CA VAL A 50 -21.76 3.24 -22.05
C VAL A 50 -20.68 2.84 -23.06
N LYS A 51 -20.97 2.84 -24.35
CA LYS A 51 -20.00 2.48 -25.39
C LYS A 51 -19.27 3.73 -25.89
N THR A 52 -18.13 4.01 -25.29
CA THR A 52 -17.10 4.86 -25.92
C THR A 52 -16.31 4.04 -26.93
N LEU A 53 -15.61 4.67 -27.86
CA LEU A 53 -14.68 4.01 -28.80
C LEU A 53 -13.67 3.07 -28.10
N ARG A 54 -13.31 3.35 -26.83
CA ARG A 54 -12.45 2.45 -26.02
C ARG A 54 -13.13 1.13 -25.64
N HIS A 55 -14.45 1.12 -25.50
CA HIS A 55 -15.19 -0.14 -25.31
C HIS A 55 -15.19 -1.00 -26.57
N GLU A 56 -15.20 -0.37 -27.75
CA GLU A 56 -15.11 -1.09 -29.03
C GLU A 56 -13.71 -1.65 -29.26
N GLU A 57 -12.67 -0.87 -28.97
CA GLU A 57 -11.29 -1.36 -28.95
C GLU A 57 -11.13 -2.55 -27.99
N ALA A 58 -11.66 -2.45 -26.77
CA ALA A 58 -11.58 -3.52 -25.78
C ALA A 58 -12.35 -4.79 -26.21
N ASP A 59 -13.53 -4.62 -26.82
CA ASP A 59 -14.33 -5.71 -27.38
C ASP A 59 -13.60 -6.40 -28.55
N TYR A 60 -12.98 -5.62 -29.43
CA TYR A 60 -12.16 -6.14 -30.52
C TYR A 60 -10.96 -6.94 -30.01
N ILE A 61 -10.20 -6.43 -29.04
CA ILE A 61 -9.07 -7.16 -28.44
C ILE A 61 -9.56 -8.48 -27.83
N ALA A 62 -10.69 -8.47 -27.12
CA ALA A 62 -11.25 -9.69 -26.54
C ALA A 62 -11.64 -10.72 -27.62
N LYS A 63 -12.28 -10.28 -28.72
CA LYS A 63 -12.59 -11.15 -29.87
C LYS A 63 -11.32 -11.73 -30.51
N GLN A 64 -10.29 -10.90 -30.70
CA GLN A 64 -9.00 -11.35 -31.26
C GLN A 64 -8.31 -12.38 -30.36
N ILE A 65 -8.35 -12.19 -29.03
CA ILE A 65 -7.80 -13.17 -28.09
C ILE A 65 -8.50 -14.53 -28.23
N HIS A 66 -9.83 -14.55 -28.36
CA HIS A 66 -10.57 -15.80 -28.63
C HIS A 66 -10.20 -16.44 -29.95
N GLN A 67 -10.09 -15.64 -31.01
CA GLN A 67 -9.69 -16.14 -32.33
C GLN A 67 -8.30 -16.79 -32.27
N ILE A 68 -7.33 -16.11 -31.67
CA ILE A 68 -5.97 -16.60 -31.48
C ILE A 68 -5.94 -17.86 -30.62
N GLN A 69 -6.74 -17.94 -29.56
CA GLN A 69 -6.84 -19.14 -28.72
C GLN A 69 -7.44 -20.34 -29.49
N SER A 70 -8.32 -20.09 -30.46
CA SER A 70 -8.98 -21.13 -31.25
C SER A 70 -8.16 -21.62 -32.47
N THR A 71 -7.43 -20.73 -33.14
CA THR A 71 -6.74 -21.03 -34.41
C THR A 71 -5.23 -20.82 -34.38
N GLY A 72 -4.71 -20.23 -33.30
CA GLY A 72 -3.32 -19.78 -33.24
C GLY A 72 -2.36 -20.86 -32.76
N GLU A 73 -1.21 -20.91 -33.43
CA GLU A 73 -0.09 -21.78 -33.12
C GLU A 73 1.12 -20.92 -32.70
N LEU A 74 1.91 -21.42 -31.74
CA LEU A 74 3.19 -20.85 -31.31
C LEU A 74 4.32 -21.83 -31.55
N MET A 75 5.48 -21.30 -31.92
CA MET A 75 6.71 -22.06 -32.04
C MET A 75 7.53 -21.93 -30.75
N THR A 76 7.68 -23.03 -30.02
CA THR A 76 8.57 -23.05 -28.84
C THR A 76 10.05 -22.94 -29.25
N ASP A 77 10.91 -22.54 -28.32
CA ASP A 77 12.37 -22.45 -28.54
C ASP A 77 13.02 -23.75 -29.03
N ASN A 78 12.35 -24.88 -28.81
CA ASN A 78 12.79 -26.21 -29.23
C ASN A 78 12.30 -26.57 -30.66
N GLY A 79 11.64 -25.66 -31.36
CA GLY A 79 11.08 -25.87 -32.70
C GLY A 79 9.75 -26.63 -32.73
N CYS A 80 9.16 -26.94 -31.56
CA CYS A 80 7.87 -27.61 -31.49
C CYS A 80 6.72 -26.60 -31.58
N ILE A 81 5.69 -26.94 -32.34
CA ILE A 81 4.47 -26.13 -32.49
C ILE A 81 3.42 -26.57 -31.46
N ARG A 82 2.84 -25.62 -30.73
CA ARG A 82 1.74 -25.87 -29.77
C ARG A 82 0.65 -24.81 -29.88
N PRO A 83 -0.60 -25.09 -29.45
CA PRO A 83 -1.66 -24.08 -29.41
C PRO A 83 -1.36 -22.98 -28.39
N ILE A 84 -1.90 -21.79 -28.66
CA ILE A 84 -1.81 -20.63 -27.76
C ILE A 84 -2.71 -20.82 -26.54
N GLU A 85 -2.14 -20.62 -25.36
CA GLU A 85 -2.88 -20.58 -24.11
C GLU A 85 -3.06 -19.13 -23.62
N PHE A 86 -4.06 -18.87 -22.77
CA PHE A 86 -4.30 -17.52 -22.22
C PHE A 86 -3.09 -16.98 -21.45
N SER A 87 -2.30 -17.84 -20.80
CA SER A 87 -1.06 -17.50 -20.11
C SER A 87 0.06 -16.97 -21.01
N ASP A 88 -0.02 -17.19 -22.31
CA ASP A 88 0.93 -16.70 -23.31
C ASP A 88 0.60 -15.26 -23.76
N ILE A 89 -0.56 -14.74 -23.37
CA ILE A 89 -1.09 -13.45 -23.82
C ILE A 89 -0.91 -12.40 -22.74
N MET A 90 -0.34 -11.27 -23.15
CA MET A 90 -0.18 -10.08 -22.32
C MET A 90 -0.84 -8.87 -22.99
N ILE A 91 -1.67 -8.14 -22.26
CA ILE A 91 -2.24 -6.87 -22.71
C ILE A 91 -1.53 -5.75 -21.95
N LEU A 92 -0.89 -4.85 -22.69
CA LEU A 92 -0.13 -3.72 -22.16
C LEU A 92 -0.85 -2.42 -22.44
N MET A 93 -1.01 -1.64 -21.38
CA MET A 93 -1.56 -0.30 -21.44
C MET A 93 -0.55 0.73 -20.94
N ARG A 94 -0.63 1.95 -21.48
CA ARG A 94 0.20 3.07 -21.04
C ARG A 94 -0.12 3.46 -19.59
N ASN A 95 -1.40 3.71 -19.32
CA ASN A 95 -1.92 4.17 -18.04
C ASN A 95 -3.04 3.25 -17.54
N ARG A 96 -3.32 3.27 -16.23
CA ARG A 96 -4.38 2.46 -15.62
C ARG A 96 -5.79 3.07 -15.76
N THR A 97 -5.91 4.31 -16.23
CA THR A 97 -7.17 5.09 -16.18
C THR A 97 -8.36 4.40 -16.84
N HIS A 98 -8.11 3.59 -17.86
CA HIS A 98 -9.16 2.91 -18.63
C HIS A 98 -9.07 1.38 -18.49
N ILE A 99 -8.28 0.86 -17.56
CA ILE A 99 -8.06 -0.59 -17.43
C ILE A 99 -9.36 -1.36 -17.17
N ASP A 100 -10.29 -0.75 -16.40
CA ASP A 100 -11.59 -1.34 -16.06
C ASP A 100 -12.43 -1.65 -17.31
N ILE A 101 -12.33 -0.83 -18.37
CA ILE A 101 -13.04 -1.03 -19.64
C ILE A 101 -12.59 -2.35 -20.30
N TYR A 102 -11.28 -2.63 -20.27
CA TYR A 102 -10.70 -3.84 -20.83
C TYR A 102 -10.99 -5.05 -19.93
N GLU A 103 -10.94 -4.89 -18.60
CA GLU A 103 -11.35 -5.95 -17.68
C GLU A 103 -12.81 -6.37 -17.92
N ASP A 104 -13.71 -5.41 -18.10
CA ASP A 104 -15.12 -5.70 -18.32
C ASP A 104 -15.37 -6.35 -19.68
N ALA A 105 -14.66 -5.95 -20.74
CA ALA A 105 -14.70 -6.64 -22.03
C ALA A 105 -14.23 -8.10 -21.90
N LEU A 106 -13.09 -8.35 -21.23
CA LEU A 106 -12.61 -9.71 -20.98
C LEU A 106 -13.62 -10.56 -20.19
N LYS A 107 -14.28 -9.99 -19.17
CA LYS A 107 -15.34 -10.66 -18.42
C LYS A 107 -16.54 -11.02 -19.29
N GLN A 108 -16.99 -10.09 -20.15
CA GLN A 108 -18.13 -10.32 -21.04
C GLN A 108 -17.87 -11.45 -22.03
N HIS A 109 -16.64 -11.56 -22.51
CA HIS A 109 -16.18 -12.65 -23.38
C HIS A 109 -15.81 -13.93 -22.62
N GLY A 110 -15.87 -13.95 -21.29
CA GLY A 110 -15.51 -15.12 -20.49
C GLY A 110 -14.02 -15.47 -20.52
N ILE A 111 -13.16 -14.50 -20.82
CA ILE A 111 -11.71 -14.68 -20.87
C ILE A 111 -11.15 -14.55 -19.44
N PRO A 112 -10.45 -15.58 -18.93
CA PRO A 112 -9.86 -15.50 -17.61
C PRO A 112 -8.62 -14.60 -17.65
N PHE A 113 -8.53 -13.61 -16.75
CA PHE A 113 -7.45 -12.64 -16.74
C PHE A 113 -6.91 -12.37 -15.33
N ILE A 114 -5.68 -11.85 -15.29
CA ILE A 114 -5.01 -11.29 -14.12
C ILE A 114 -4.92 -9.79 -14.37
N GLY A 115 -5.78 -9.02 -13.69
CA GLY A 115 -5.80 -7.57 -13.77
C GLY A 115 -4.62 -6.93 -13.04
N SER A 116 -4.22 -5.74 -13.46
CA SER A 116 -3.26 -4.89 -12.74
C SER A 116 -3.97 -3.84 -11.88
N LYS A 117 -5.16 -4.20 -11.37
CA LYS A 117 -5.88 -3.37 -10.41
C LYS A 117 -5.02 -3.27 -9.15
N LYS A 118 -4.35 -2.12 -9.00
CA LYS A 118 -3.86 -1.69 -7.70
C LYS A 118 -5.08 -1.31 -6.91
N GLY A 119 -5.31 -1.95 -5.76
CA GLY A 119 -6.53 -1.76 -5.00
C GLY A 119 -7.71 -2.60 -5.46
N GLY A 120 -8.72 -2.68 -4.59
CA GLY A 120 -9.93 -3.47 -4.78
C GLY A 120 -10.30 -4.25 -3.54
N LEU A 121 -9.31 -4.59 -2.70
CA LEU A 121 -9.55 -5.30 -1.44
C LEU A 121 -10.61 -4.58 -0.59
N LEU A 122 -10.47 -3.26 -0.40
CA LEU A 122 -11.38 -2.43 0.40
C LEU A 122 -12.75 -2.19 -0.26
N GLU A 123 -12.90 -2.49 -1.56
CA GLU A 123 -14.16 -2.35 -2.30
C GLU A 123 -15.04 -3.60 -2.19
N ASN A 124 -14.44 -4.76 -1.89
CA ASN A 124 -15.16 -6.02 -1.73
C ASN A 124 -16.16 -5.95 -0.57
N LEU A 125 -17.32 -6.59 -0.76
CA LEU A 125 -18.43 -6.53 0.19
C LEU A 125 -18.02 -7.04 1.58
N GLU A 126 -17.29 -8.15 1.64
CA GLU A 126 -16.81 -8.74 2.90
C GLU A 126 -15.90 -7.78 3.68
N ILE A 127 -15.07 -7.00 2.99
CA ILE A 127 -14.16 -6.06 3.63
C ILE A 127 -14.89 -4.77 4.04
N ARG A 128 -15.85 -4.31 3.23
CA ARG A 128 -16.71 -3.18 3.59
C ARG A 128 -17.55 -3.49 4.83
N ASP A 129 -18.09 -4.70 4.93
CA ASP A 129 -18.86 -5.15 6.09
C ASP A 129 -17.96 -5.30 7.34
N LEU A 130 -16.73 -5.77 7.19
CA LEU A 130 -15.74 -5.81 8.28
C LEU A 130 -15.33 -4.41 8.76
N ASN A 131 -15.11 -3.46 7.84
CA ASN A 131 -14.87 -2.07 8.19
C ASN A 131 -16.06 -1.47 8.94
N CYS A 132 -17.28 -1.79 8.50
CA CYS A 132 -18.51 -1.37 9.14
C CYS A 132 -18.66 -1.98 10.55
N LEU A 133 -18.25 -3.24 10.74
CA LEU A 133 -18.20 -3.89 12.05
C LEU A 133 -17.25 -3.15 12.99
N LEU A 134 -16.01 -2.91 12.55
CA LEU A 134 -15.02 -2.17 13.34
C LEU A 134 -15.53 -0.77 13.71
N ASN A 135 -16.19 -0.07 12.78
CA ASN A 135 -16.80 1.23 13.05
C ASN A 135 -17.92 1.11 14.09
N THR A 136 -18.76 0.08 14.00
CA THR A 136 -19.85 -0.20 14.97
C THR A 136 -19.32 -0.45 16.38
N LEU A 137 -18.16 -1.11 16.52
CA LEU A 137 -17.54 -1.37 17.83
C LEU A 137 -17.06 -0.08 18.51
N ILE A 138 -16.56 0.90 17.74
CA ILE A 138 -16.11 2.20 18.25
C ILE A 138 -17.28 3.16 18.43
N THR A 139 -18.24 3.14 17.50
CA THR A 139 -19.37 4.06 17.42
C THR A 139 -20.70 3.29 17.52
N PRO A 140 -21.06 2.76 18.70
CA PRO A 140 -22.28 1.95 18.88
C PRO A 140 -23.58 2.75 18.64
N TYR A 141 -23.49 4.06 18.53
CA TYR A 141 -24.61 4.96 18.26
C TYR A 141 -24.92 5.11 16.76
N ASP A 142 -24.04 4.62 15.88
CA ASP A 142 -24.24 4.63 14.42
C ASP A 142 -25.22 3.51 14.01
N ASN A 143 -26.50 3.88 13.92
CA ASN A 143 -27.56 2.97 13.56
C ASN A 143 -27.40 2.41 12.13
N LEU A 144 -26.80 3.18 11.20
CA LEU A 144 -26.61 2.74 9.82
C LEU A 144 -25.51 1.67 9.75
N ALA A 145 -24.39 1.89 10.43
CA ALA A 145 -23.32 0.91 10.49
C ALA A 145 -23.79 -0.40 11.13
N LEU A 146 -24.53 -0.30 12.26
CA LEU A 146 -25.11 -1.47 12.89
C LEU A 146 -26.08 -2.21 11.96
N ALA A 147 -26.94 -1.50 11.23
CA ALA A 147 -27.89 -2.13 10.31
C ALA A 147 -27.19 -2.92 9.19
N GLN A 148 -26.13 -2.35 8.61
CA GLN A 148 -25.32 -3.04 7.60
C GLN A 148 -24.68 -4.32 8.18
N VAL A 149 -24.06 -4.21 9.36
CA VAL A 149 -23.43 -5.35 10.04
C VAL A 149 -24.44 -6.45 10.36
N LEU A 150 -25.63 -6.10 10.87
CA LEU A 150 -26.69 -7.06 11.15
C LEU A 150 -27.17 -7.78 9.89
N LYS A 151 -27.30 -7.07 8.76
CA LYS A 151 -27.74 -7.63 7.48
C LYS A 151 -26.66 -8.49 6.79
N SER A 152 -25.38 -8.20 7.05
CA SER A 152 -24.25 -8.95 6.48
C SER A 152 -24.27 -10.44 6.87
N PRO A 153 -23.54 -11.32 6.14
CA PRO A 153 -23.37 -12.73 6.50
C PRO A 153 -22.84 -12.99 7.92
N ILE A 154 -22.26 -11.98 8.59
CA ILE A 154 -21.79 -12.07 9.98
C ILE A 154 -22.93 -12.47 10.93
N PHE A 155 -24.11 -11.85 10.77
CA PHE A 155 -25.29 -12.12 11.59
C PHE A 155 -26.50 -12.64 10.81
N SER A 156 -26.66 -12.23 9.54
CA SER A 156 -27.74 -12.67 8.64
C SER A 156 -29.14 -12.30 9.14
N ALA A 157 -29.32 -11.08 9.65
CA ALA A 157 -30.62 -10.56 10.05
C ALA A 157 -31.51 -10.26 8.81
N SER A 158 -32.79 -10.59 8.89
CA SER A 158 -33.79 -10.24 7.87
C SER A 158 -34.22 -8.78 7.97
N ASP A 159 -34.92 -8.29 6.95
CA ASP A 159 -35.50 -6.95 6.97
C ASP A 159 -36.52 -6.78 8.10
N ASP A 160 -37.29 -7.83 8.43
CA ASP A 160 -38.22 -7.81 9.57
C ASP A 160 -37.51 -7.57 10.91
N ASN A 161 -36.31 -8.13 11.08
CA ASN A 161 -35.50 -7.91 12.29
C ASN A 161 -35.05 -6.44 12.39
N LEU A 162 -34.68 -5.82 11.26
CA LEU A 162 -34.29 -4.41 11.22
C LEU A 162 -35.49 -3.50 11.45
N ILE A 163 -36.66 -3.84 10.91
CA ILE A 163 -37.92 -3.12 11.14
C ILE A 163 -38.32 -3.19 12.62
N LEU A 164 -38.16 -4.35 13.26
CA LEU A 164 -38.39 -4.52 14.69
C LEU A 164 -37.51 -3.57 15.50
N LEU A 165 -36.21 -3.52 15.19
CA LEU A 165 -35.29 -2.55 15.81
C LEU A 165 -35.70 -1.12 15.50
N ALA A 166 -36.17 -0.78 14.30
CA ALA A 166 -36.54 0.58 13.94
C ALA A 166 -37.83 1.09 14.61
N ARG A 167 -38.79 0.22 14.92
CA ARG A 167 -40.14 0.60 15.40
C ARG A 167 -40.23 0.92 16.88
N GLU A 168 -39.34 0.37 17.70
CA GLU A 168 -39.42 0.51 19.15
C GLU A 168 -38.90 1.87 19.64
N ASN A 169 -39.75 2.80 20.04
CA ASN A 169 -39.33 4.17 20.40
C ASN A 169 -38.73 4.34 21.82
N ASN A 170 -38.37 3.25 22.50
CA ASN A 170 -37.91 3.32 23.90
C ASN A 170 -36.48 3.85 24.06
N GLU A 171 -35.67 3.79 23.00
CA GLU A 171 -34.26 4.20 23.01
C GLU A 171 -33.85 4.69 21.61
N THR A 172 -33.07 5.76 21.49
CA THR A 172 -32.72 6.32 20.16
C THR A 172 -31.70 5.46 19.40
N HIS A 173 -30.87 4.72 20.13
CA HIS A 173 -29.76 3.95 19.58
C HIS A 173 -30.10 2.46 19.46
N TRP A 174 -29.98 1.92 18.25
CA TRP A 174 -30.37 0.56 17.91
C TRP A 174 -29.52 -0.49 18.65
N TYR A 175 -28.25 -0.18 18.94
CA TYR A 175 -27.36 -1.08 19.69
C TYR A 175 -27.88 -1.35 21.10
N LYS A 176 -28.26 -0.31 21.84
CA LYS A 176 -28.80 -0.46 23.20
C LYS A 176 -30.18 -1.13 23.18
N ARG A 177 -31.02 -0.80 22.19
CA ARG A 177 -32.30 -1.47 21.98
C ARG A 177 -32.12 -2.98 21.74
N LEU A 178 -31.16 -3.38 20.91
CA LEU A 178 -30.81 -4.78 20.67
C LEU A 178 -30.47 -5.53 21.97
N LEU A 179 -29.71 -4.89 22.86
CA LEU A 179 -29.36 -5.49 24.16
C LEU A 179 -30.58 -5.62 25.08
N LEU A 180 -31.41 -4.58 25.17
CA LEU A 180 -32.64 -4.60 25.96
C LEU A 180 -33.61 -5.69 25.48
N LEU A 181 -33.78 -5.82 24.17
CA LEU A 181 -34.60 -6.86 23.56
C LEU A 181 -34.06 -8.25 23.88
N ALA A 182 -32.74 -8.44 23.84
CA ALA A 182 -32.13 -9.73 24.17
C ALA A 182 -32.28 -10.10 25.65
N GLU A 183 -32.45 -9.13 26.55
CA GLU A 183 -32.71 -9.36 27.97
C GLU A 183 -34.17 -9.68 28.27
N HIS A 184 -35.12 -9.06 27.55
CA HIS A 184 -36.55 -9.12 27.87
C HIS A 184 -37.36 -10.06 26.98
N ASP A 185 -36.91 -10.31 25.74
CA ASP A 185 -37.63 -11.11 24.76
C ASP A 185 -36.95 -12.48 24.53
N ALA A 186 -37.55 -13.52 25.10
CA ALA A 186 -37.09 -14.89 24.94
C ALA A 186 -37.32 -15.46 23.52
N GLU A 187 -38.17 -14.81 22.69
CA GLU A 187 -38.48 -15.23 21.32
C GLU A 187 -37.69 -14.44 20.25
N LEU A 188 -36.71 -13.64 20.66
CA LEU A 188 -35.87 -12.87 19.74
C LEU A 188 -35.24 -13.77 18.66
N SER A 189 -35.17 -13.28 17.41
CA SER A 189 -34.64 -14.09 16.31
C SER A 189 -33.17 -14.48 16.52
N LYS A 190 -32.80 -15.69 16.08
CA LYS A 190 -31.42 -16.22 16.23
C LYS A 190 -30.31 -15.26 15.76
N PRO A 191 -30.46 -14.53 14.63
CA PRO A 191 -29.49 -13.49 14.22
C PRO A 191 -29.27 -12.40 15.27
N LEU A 192 -30.36 -11.86 15.83
CA LEU A 192 -30.30 -10.78 16.81
C LEU A 192 -29.78 -11.26 18.16
N GLN A 193 -30.16 -12.46 18.62
CA GLN A 193 -29.57 -13.09 19.80
C GLN A 193 -28.06 -13.29 19.66
N ARG A 194 -27.60 -13.72 18.47
CA ARG A 194 -26.17 -13.85 18.17
C ARG A 194 -25.46 -12.50 18.24
N ALA A 195 -26.05 -11.45 17.66
CA ALA A 195 -25.50 -10.10 17.68
C ALA A 195 -25.40 -9.53 19.09
N ALA A 196 -26.47 -9.64 19.88
CA ALA A 196 -26.51 -9.19 21.27
C ALA A 196 -25.46 -9.89 22.16
N ARG A 197 -25.10 -11.15 21.84
CA ARG A 197 -24.06 -11.89 22.55
C ARG A 197 -22.65 -11.52 22.10
N LEU A 198 -22.41 -11.37 20.81
CA LEU A 198 -21.05 -11.20 20.26
C LEU A 198 -20.59 -9.75 20.27
N LEU A 199 -21.45 -8.78 19.96
CA LEU A 199 -21.06 -7.38 19.84
C LEU A 199 -20.49 -6.80 21.15
N PRO A 200 -21.09 -7.01 22.34
CA PRO A 200 -20.50 -6.49 23.59
C PRO A 200 -19.15 -7.11 23.90
N ARG A 201 -18.98 -8.41 23.60
CA ARG A 201 -17.72 -9.12 23.79
C ARG A 201 -16.64 -8.56 22.85
N TRP A 202 -16.97 -8.35 21.58
CA TRP A 202 -16.04 -7.77 20.61
C TRP A 202 -15.72 -6.31 20.90
N GLN A 203 -16.65 -5.56 21.47
CA GLN A 203 -16.40 -4.21 21.95
C GLN A 203 -15.38 -4.20 23.10
N GLN A 204 -15.50 -5.13 24.06
CA GLN A 204 -14.49 -5.29 25.10
C GLN A 204 -13.12 -5.70 24.55
N LEU A 205 -13.06 -6.56 23.53
CA LEU A 205 -11.80 -6.92 22.87
C LEU A 205 -11.18 -5.73 22.16
N ALA A 206 -12.00 -4.95 21.43
CA ALA A 206 -11.61 -3.73 20.73
C ALA A 206 -11.01 -2.65 21.66
N GLU A 207 -11.43 -2.62 22.93
CA GLU A 207 -10.91 -1.70 23.94
C GLU A 207 -9.52 -2.09 24.47
N HIS A 208 -9.17 -3.38 24.44
CA HIS A 208 -8.01 -3.91 25.19
C HIS A 208 -6.94 -4.58 24.32
N LEU A 209 -7.25 -4.89 23.06
CA LEU A 209 -6.35 -5.62 22.16
C LEU A 209 -5.93 -4.77 20.97
N PRO A 210 -4.72 -5.00 20.43
CA PRO A 210 -4.34 -4.51 19.11
C PRO A 210 -5.33 -4.96 18.05
N VAL A 211 -5.41 -4.19 16.96
CA VAL A 211 -6.41 -4.39 15.90
C VAL A 211 -6.34 -5.78 15.29
N HIS A 212 -5.14 -6.29 15.02
CA HIS A 212 -4.94 -7.63 14.49
C HIS A 212 -5.52 -8.70 15.43
N ASP A 213 -5.19 -8.64 16.72
CA ASP A 213 -5.63 -9.64 17.71
C ASP A 213 -7.13 -9.56 17.96
N ALA A 214 -7.70 -8.35 17.93
CA ALA A 214 -9.15 -8.15 17.98
C ALA A 214 -9.82 -8.77 16.75
N LEU A 215 -9.30 -8.53 15.55
CA LEU A 215 -9.80 -9.11 14.31
C LEU A 215 -9.68 -10.64 14.28
N ASP A 216 -8.56 -11.21 14.71
CA ASP A 216 -8.36 -12.67 14.76
C ASP A 216 -9.38 -13.35 15.70
N LYS A 217 -9.63 -12.75 16.87
CA LYS A 217 -10.70 -13.21 17.78
C LYS A 217 -12.10 -13.02 17.19
N ILE A 218 -12.36 -11.91 16.53
CA ILE A 218 -13.64 -11.65 15.84
C ILE A 218 -13.87 -12.69 14.73
N PHE A 219 -12.84 -13.03 13.95
CA PHE A 219 -12.90 -14.01 12.87
C PHE A 219 -13.19 -15.42 13.39
N SER A 220 -12.49 -15.82 14.45
CA SER A 220 -12.64 -17.14 15.06
C SER A 220 -13.99 -17.29 15.79
N GLU A 221 -14.35 -16.37 16.70
CA GLU A 221 -15.62 -16.41 17.44
C GLU A 221 -16.83 -16.18 16.53
N GLY A 222 -16.65 -15.32 15.53
CA GLY A 222 -17.66 -14.97 14.53
C GLY A 222 -17.84 -16.05 13.46
N ASN A 223 -16.88 -16.99 13.34
CA ASN A 223 -16.78 -17.93 12.23
C ASN A 223 -16.97 -17.22 10.88
N ILE A 224 -16.30 -16.08 10.71
CA ILE A 224 -16.58 -15.10 9.65
C ILE A 224 -16.35 -15.69 8.27
N ILE A 225 -15.16 -16.27 8.05
CA ILE A 225 -14.77 -16.84 6.76
C ILE A 225 -15.80 -17.88 6.29
N ASN A 226 -16.17 -18.85 7.15
CA ASN A 226 -17.12 -19.89 6.76
C ASN A 226 -18.54 -19.34 6.51
N ARG A 227 -18.96 -18.30 7.23
CA ARG A 227 -20.27 -17.65 6.99
C ARG A 227 -20.32 -16.97 5.63
N TYR A 228 -19.28 -16.23 5.28
CA TYR A 228 -19.19 -15.63 3.96
C TYR A 228 -19.08 -16.68 2.85
N ILE A 229 -18.32 -17.76 3.05
CA ILE A 229 -18.24 -18.90 2.13
C ILE A 229 -19.61 -19.56 1.93
N ALA A 230 -20.40 -19.73 3.01
CA ALA A 230 -21.72 -20.35 2.94
C ALA A 230 -22.77 -19.45 2.25
N ALA A 231 -22.63 -18.14 2.38
CA ALA A 231 -23.53 -17.16 1.75
C ALA A 231 -23.26 -16.92 0.25
N ASN A 232 -22.16 -17.45 -0.28
CA ASN A 232 -21.70 -17.20 -1.65
C ASN A 232 -21.63 -18.44 -2.53
N LYS A 233 -21.64 -18.23 -3.85
CA LYS A 233 -21.49 -19.29 -4.86
C LYS A 233 -20.10 -19.94 -4.79
N GLN A 234 -20.00 -21.20 -5.25
CA GLN A 234 -18.78 -22.01 -5.17
C GLN A 234 -17.53 -21.33 -5.74
N GLN A 235 -17.67 -20.57 -6.84
CA GLN A 235 -16.58 -19.88 -7.53
C GLN A 235 -15.92 -18.77 -6.70
N ASN A 236 -16.65 -18.14 -5.76
CA ASN A 236 -16.12 -17.00 -4.99
C ASN A 236 -15.50 -17.43 -3.65
N LYS A 237 -15.63 -18.70 -3.26
CA LYS A 237 -15.23 -19.17 -1.92
C LYS A 237 -13.75 -18.95 -1.63
N GLN A 238 -12.89 -19.29 -2.59
CA GLN A 238 -11.44 -19.11 -2.47
C GLN A 238 -11.07 -17.63 -2.44
N LYS A 239 -11.70 -16.81 -3.31
CA LYS A 239 -11.50 -15.36 -3.33
C LYS A 239 -11.83 -14.72 -1.99
N ILE A 240 -13.00 -15.04 -1.42
CA ILE A 240 -13.44 -14.44 -0.16
C ILE A 240 -12.52 -14.84 0.99
N ALA A 241 -12.13 -16.13 1.08
CA ALA A 241 -11.19 -16.58 2.09
C ALA A 241 -9.84 -15.82 1.98
N ALA A 242 -9.34 -15.66 0.76
CA ALA A 242 -8.10 -14.92 0.51
C ALA A 242 -8.24 -13.43 0.85
N ASN A 243 -9.35 -12.78 0.48
CA ASN A 243 -9.62 -11.38 0.84
C ASN A 243 -9.68 -11.18 2.37
N CYS A 244 -10.37 -12.07 3.07
CA CYS A 244 -10.44 -12.08 4.53
C CYS A 244 -9.06 -12.25 5.18
N GLN A 245 -8.23 -13.19 4.67
CA GLN A 245 -6.85 -13.39 5.11
C GLN A 245 -6.00 -12.13 4.86
N ARG A 246 -6.09 -11.57 3.65
CA ARG A 246 -5.37 -10.36 3.25
C ARG A 246 -5.72 -9.17 4.12
N PHE A 247 -6.98 -9.06 4.57
CA PHE A 247 -7.40 -8.02 5.49
C PHE A 247 -6.75 -8.15 6.88
N LEU A 248 -6.59 -9.38 7.39
CA LEU A 248 -5.82 -9.63 8.61
C LEU A 248 -4.34 -9.26 8.42
N GLU A 249 -3.73 -9.67 7.31
CA GLU A 249 -2.35 -9.30 6.97
C GLU A 249 -2.17 -7.78 6.85
N LEU A 250 -3.14 -7.08 6.25
CA LEU A 250 -3.12 -5.63 6.12
C LEU A 250 -3.07 -4.94 7.50
N SER A 251 -3.71 -5.52 8.52
CA SER A 251 -3.63 -5.01 9.89
C SER A 251 -2.23 -5.17 10.51
N LEU A 252 -1.41 -6.10 10.02
CA LEU A 252 -0.01 -6.30 10.43
C LEU A 252 0.97 -5.44 9.61
N GLU A 253 0.71 -5.22 8.33
CA GLU A 253 1.54 -4.35 7.47
C GLU A 253 1.45 -2.89 7.91
N THR A 254 0.28 -2.50 8.40
CA THR A 254 -0.04 -1.14 8.82
C THR A 254 0.69 -0.84 10.15
N ASP A 255 1.64 0.10 10.11
CA ASP A 255 2.61 0.42 11.18
C ASP A 255 3.20 -0.81 11.89
N SER A 256 3.57 -1.85 11.12
CA SER A 256 4.20 -3.07 11.64
C SER A 256 3.38 -3.78 12.74
N GLY A 257 2.05 -3.69 12.69
CA GLY A 257 1.14 -4.33 13.64
C GLY A 257 1.08 -3.63 15.00
N ARG A 258 1.70 -2.45 15.13
CA ARG A 258 1.78 -1.67 16.37
C ARG A 258 0.64 -0.67 16.55
N TYR A 259 -0.49 -0.83 15.85
CA TYR A 259 -1.68 -0.01 16.10
C TYR A 259 -2.38 -0.46 17.40
N PRO A 260 -2.42 0.39 18.45
CA PRO A 260 -3.21 0.08 19.63
C PRO A 260 -4.70 0.42 19.45
N SER A 261 -5.08 1.09 18.35
CA SER A 261 -6.44 1.65 18.19
C SER A 261 -7.05 1.32 16.83
N ILE A 262 -8.25 0.71 16.88
CA ILE A 262 -9.10 0.46 15.70
C ILE A 262 -9.44 1.76 14.97
N THR A 263 -9.59 2.88 15.69
CA THR A 263 -9.94 4.18 15.10
C THR A 263 -8.87 4.63 14.12
N ARG A 264 -7.59 4.54 14.49
CA ARG A 264 -6.52 4.91 13.57
C ARG A 264 -6.37 3.93 12.41
N PHE A 265 -6.61 2.64 12.64
CA PHE A 265 -6.64 1.67 11.55
C PHE A 265 -7.73 2.01 10.53
N LEU A 266 -8.96 2.34 10.97
CA LEU A 266 -10.04 2.80 10.08
C LEU A 266 -9.69 4.08 9.32
N GLN A 267 -9.07 5.06 9.99
CA GLN A 267 -8.58 6.27 9.33
C GLN A 267 -7.52 5.94 8.26
N ARG A 268 -6.60 5.03 8.56
CA ARG A 268 -5.58 4.58 7.60
C ARG A 268 -6.20 3.87 6.41
N LEU A 269 -7.19 2.99 6.62
CA LEU A 269 -7.93 2.36 5.53
C LEU A 269 -8.64 3.40 4.65
N SER A 270 -9.27 4.42 5.26
CA SER A 270 -9.91 5.51 4.51
C SER A 270 -8.90 6.33 3.69
N HIS A 271 -7.70 6.56 4.24
CA HIS A 271 -6.63 7.25 3.53
C HIS A 271 -6.09 6.42 2.36
N LEU A 272 -5.93 5.10 2.57
CA LEU A 272 -5.52 4.18 1.52
C LEU A 272 -6.53 4.09 0.39
N GLN A 273 -7.83 4.19 0.70
CA GLN A 273 -8.90 4.18 -0.28
C GLN A 273 -8.97 5.49 -1.09
N ASN A 274 -8.80 6.65 -0.44
CA ASN A 274 -9.08 7.95 -1.05
C ASN A 274 -7.84 8.65 -1.63
N TYR A 275 -6.63 8.41 -1.10
CA TYR A 275 -5.44 9.21 -1.39
C TYR A 275 -4.19 8.41 -1.77
N SER A 276 -4.20 7.07 -1.66
CA SER A 276 -3.02 6.28 -1.99
C SER A 276 -2.88 6.06 -3.50
N ALA A 277 -1.66 6.28 -4.02
CA ALA A 277 -1.28 5.84 -5.37
C ALA A 277 -1.20 4.30 -5.49
N ASN A 278 -1.14 3.59 -4.34
CA ASN A 278 -1.08 2.14 -4.24
C ASN A 278 -2.09 1.62 -3.18
N PRO A 279 -3.38 1.50 -3.51
CA PRO A 279 -4.36 0.91 -2.61
C PRO A 279 -4.12 -0.61 -2.41
N PRO A 280 -4.58 -1.20 -1.28
CA PRO A 280 -4.35 -2.62 -0.96
C PRO A 280 -4.92 -3.56 -2.01
N GLU A 281 -4.05 -4.38 -2.60
CA GLU A 281 -4.39 -5.30 -3.69
C GLU A 281 -5.14 -6.54 -3.18
N GLU A 282 -6.04 -7.04 -4.02
CA GLU A 282 -6.63 -8.37 -3.82
C GLU A 282 -5.56 -9.45 -4.03
N PRO A 283 -5.48 -10.48 -3.17
CA PRO A 283 -4.56 -11.58 -3.39
C PRO A 283 -4.86 -12.30 -4.70
N LEU A 284 -3.82 -12.53 -5.50
CA LEU A 284 -3.91 -13.34 -6.70
C LEU A 284 -4.43 -14.73 -6.33
N SER A 285 -5.55 -15.13 -6.92
CA SER A 285 -6.05 -16.50 -6.76
C SER A 285 -4.99 -17.47 -7.29
N GLN A 286 -4.39 -18.29 -6.42
CA GLN A 286 -3.41 -19.32 -6.77
C GLN A 286 -4.04 -20.51 -7.52
N SER A 287 -4.94 -20.25 -8.45
CA SER A 287 -5.40 -21.25 -9.41
C SER A 287 -4.34 -21.35 -10.51
N ASN A 288 -3.82 -22.55 -10.79
CA ASN A 288 -2.99 -22.88 -11.96
C ASN A 288 -3.76 -22.74 -13.30
N GLU A 289 -4.76 -21.88 -13.37
CA GLU A 289 -5.55 -21.64 -14.56
C GLU A 289 -4.75 -20.78 -15.53
N SER A 290 -4.85 -21.09 -16.82
CA SER A 290 -4.29 -20.26 -17.87
C SER A 290 -5.07 -18.94 -17.94
N ARG A 291 -4.38 -17.80 -17.77
CA ARG A 291 -5.00 -16.47 -17.67
C ARG A 291 -4.22 -15.41 -18.43
N VAL A 292 -4.94 -14.50 -19.10
CA VAL A 292 -4.37 -13.32 -19.78
C VAL A 292 -3.85 -12.34 -18.75
N ARG A 293 -2.64 -11.79 -18.96
CA ARG A 293 -2.09 -10.78 -18.03
C ARG A 293 -2.36 -9.37 -18.56
N LEU A 294 -3.19 -8.61 -17.86
CA LEU A 294 -3.48 -7.20 -18.17
C LEU A 294 -2.65 -6.30 -17.25
N MET A 295 -1.70 -5.54 -17.80
CA MET A 295 -0.78 -4.73 -16.99
C MET A 295 -0.35 -3.42 -17.64
N THR A 296 0.26 -2.55 -16.85
CA THR A 296 0.91 -1.36 -17.42
C THR A 296 2.27 -1.70 -18.00
N ILE A 297 2.71 -0.95 -19.00
CA ILE A 297 4.03 -1.15 -19.63
C ILE A 297 5.17 -1.10 -18.59
N HIS A 298 5.11 -0.18 -17.63
CA HIS A 298 6.07 -0.11 -16.52
C HIS A 298 6.09 -1.41 -15.68
N GLY A 299 4.93 -2.02 -15.44
CA GLY A 299 4.82 -3.30 -14.72
C GLY A 299 5.34 -4.50 -15.51
N SER A 300 5.46 -4.37 -16.83
CA SER A 300 5.96 -5.43 -17.72
C SER A 300 7.49 -5.47 -17.84
N LYS A 301 8.21 -4.51 -17.24
CA LYS A 301 9.67 -4.41 -17.38
C LYS A 301 10.36 -5.68 -16.87
N GLY A 302 11.09 -6.35 -17.77
CA GLY A 302 11.78 -7.61 -17.46
C GLY A 302 10.92 -8.86 -17.65
N LEU A 303 9.64 -8.73 -17.98
CA LEU A 303 8.77 -9.82 -18.41
C LEU A 303 8.72 -9.89 -19.93
N GLU A 304 8.37 -11.04 -20.49
CA GLU A 304 8.13 -11.23 -21.92
C GLU A 304 6.95 -12.20 -22.11
N SER A 305 6.27 -12.10 -23.25
CA SER A 305 5.16 -12.99 -23.60
C SER A 305 5.23 -13.34 -25.09
N PRO A 306 4.84 -14.57 -25.49
CA PRO A 306 4.73 -14.93 -26.90
C PRO A 306 3.82 -13.98 -27.70
N VAL A 307 2.67 -13.61 -27.12
CA VAL A 307 1.69 -12.69 -27.71
C VAL A 307 1.51 -11.46 -26.84
N VAL A 308 1.66 -10.28 -27.41
CA VAL A 308 1.45 -8.99 -26.73
C VAL A 308 0.47 -8.11 -27.49
N PHE A 309 -0.51 -7.57 -26.79
CA PHE A 309 -1.41 -6.51 -27.26
C PHE A 309 -1.00 -5.18 -26.66
N LEU A 310 -0.79 -4.16 -27.48
CA LEU A 310 -0.64 -2.77 -27.08
C LEU A 310 -1.95 -2.04 -27.34
N ALA A 311 -2.61 -1.58 -26.28
CA ALA A 311 -3.90 -0.91 -26.36
C ALA A 311 -3.81 0.60 -26.10
N ASP A 312 -4.77 1.38 -26.62
CA ASP A 312 -4.87 2.84 -26.49
C ASP A 312 -3.60 3.57 -27.00
N CYS A 313 -2.97 3.06 -28.07
CA CYS A 313 -1.69 3.59 -28.58
C CYS A 313 -1.77 4.99 -29.21
N ASN A 314 -2.97 5.49 -29.47
CA ASN A 314 -3.18 6.85 -29.99
C ASN A 314 -3.44 7.89 -28.88
N SER A 315 -3.38 7.47 -27.62
CA SER A 315 -3.60 8.34 -26.46
C SER A 315 -2.35 9.18 -26.15
N THR A 316 -2.50 10.50 -26.22
CA THR A 316 -1.46 11.45 -25.78
C THR A 316 -1.57 11.75 -24.29
N ALA A 317 -0.42 11.91 -23.64
CA ALA A 317 -0.38 12.41 -22.28
C ALA A 317 -1.00 13.82 -22.24
N SER A 318 -2.16 13.95 -21.59
CA SER A 318 -2.77 15.24 -21.35
C SER A 318 -1.91 16.00 -20.36
N ASN A 319 -1.24 17.07 -20.81
CA ASN A 319 -0.48 17.96 -19.94
C ASN A 319 -1.46 18.84 -19.14
N LYS A 320 -2.08 18.26 -18.10
CA LYS A 320 -3.20 18.86 -17.36
C LYS A 320 -2.80 19.97 -16.38
N ASN A 321 -1.52 20.24 -16.20
CA ASN A 321 -1.09 21.22 -15.20
C ASN A 321 -0.78 22.57 -15.84
N ALA A 322 -1.77 23.47 -15.79
CA ALA A 322 -1.56 24.90 -16.03
C ALA A 322 -0.63 25.54 -14.98
N TYR A 323 -0.54 24.93 -13.79
CA TYR A 323 0.30 25.29 -12.67
C TYR A 323 1.27 24.15 -12.39
N ALA A 324 2.56 24.33 -12.67
CA ALA A 324 3.55 23.27 -12.52
C ALA A 324 4.84 23.80 -11.90
N SER A 325 5.45 23.01 -11.01
CA SER A 325 6.83 23.22 -10.59
C SER A 325 7.78 22.73 -11.69
N LEU A 326 8.62 23.63 -12.19
CA LEU A 326 9.75 23.31 -13.04
C LEU A 326 10.97 23.12 -12.13
N VAL A 327 11.38 21.87 -11.98
CA VAL A 327 12.57 21.50 -11.22
C VAL A 327 13.56 20.90 -12.21
N ARG A 328 14.73 21.51 -12.33
CA ARG A 328 15.83 20.96 -13.10
C ARG A 328 16.84 20.37 -12.13
N TRP A 329 16.94 19.06 -12.14
CA TRP A 329 17.88 18.33 -11.29
C TRP A 329 18.63 17.28 -12.11
N PRO A 330 19.78 17.65 -12.69
CA PRO A 330 20.64 16.70 -13.37
C PRO A 330 21.15 15.63 -12.39
N ALA A 331 21.19 14.37 -12.83
CA ALA A 331 21.58 13.25 -11.99
C ALA A 331 23.01 13.37 -11.42
N GLU A 332 23.89 14.11 -12.10
CA GLU A 332 25.28 14.34 -11.66
C GLU A 332 25.41 15.45 -10.61
N LYS A 333 24.31 16.09 -10.20
CA LYS A 333 24.30 17.20 -9.24
C LYS A 333 23.65 16.76 -7.93
N SER A 334 24.27 17.16 -6.81
CA SER A 334 23.74 16.90 -5.46
C SER A 334 22.48 17.70 -5.12
N GLN A 335 22.16 18.74 -5.90
CA GLN A 335 21.00 19.61 -5.69
C GLN A 335 20.42 20.09 -7.04
N PRO A 336 19.13 20.45 -7.09
CA PRO A 336 18.53 21.03 -8.28
C PRO A 336 19.25 22.33 -8.67
N THR A 337 19.49 22.49 -9.96
CA THR A 337 20.10 23.70 -10.52
C THR A 337 19.08 24.82 -10.71
N ASN A 338 17.80 24.47 -10.82
CA ASN A 338 16.72 25.44 -10.93
C ASN A 338 15.43 24.90 -10.29
N PHE A 339 14.71 25.78 -9.59
CA PHE A 339 13.37 25.52 -9.07
C PHE A 339 12.49 26.75 -9.34
N GLN A 340 11.38 26.55 -10.03
CA GLN A 340 10.45 27.61 -10.35
C GLN A 340 9.01 27.12 -10.28
N LEU A 341 8.14 27.94 -9.67
CA LEU A 341 6.71 27.72 -9.68
C LEU A 341 6.09 28.51 -10.83
N GLN A 342 5.45 27.80 -11.76
CA GLN A 342 4.75 28.44 -12.85
C GLN A 342 3.28 28.63 -12.47
N LEU A 343 2.83 29.88 -12.51
CA LEU A 343 1.47 30.28 -12.16
C LEU A 343 0.57 30.55 -13.38
N SER A 344 1.13 30.66 -14.59
CA SER A 344 0.35 30.80 -15.83
C SER A 344 1.20 30.48 -17.07
N LYS A 345 0.54 30.15 -18.19
CA LYS A 345 1.16 30.02 -19.51
C LYS A 345 1.47 31.36 -20.17
N ASP A 346 0.75 32.43 -19.80
CA ASP A 346 0.79 33.72 -20.51
C ASP A 346 1.96 34.63 -20.09
N HIS A 347 2.70 34.25 -19.04
CA HIS A 347 3.82 35.03 -18.49
C HIS A 347 5.09 34.19 -18.32
N THR A 348 5.56 33.56 -19.40
CA THR A 348 6.84 32.84 -19.42
C THR A 348 7.93 33.71 -20.04
N ASP A 349 9.02 33.94 -19.31
CA ASP A 349 10.23 34.53 -19.86
C ASP A 349 11.03 33.49 -20.70
N GLN A 350 12.05 33.96 -21.43
CA GLN A 350 12.85 33.11 -22.31
C GLN A 350 13.54 31.96 -21.58
N ILE A 351 13.93 32.16 -20.31
CA ILE A 351 14.58 31.14 -19.48
C ILE A 351 13.58 30.03 -19.15
N THR A 352 12.36 30.41 -18.70
CA THR A 352 11.30 29.44 -18.41
C THR A 352 10.92 28.64 -19.65
N GLN A 353 10.80 29.28 -20.82
CA GLN A 353 10.47 28.60 -22.08
C GLN A 353 11.53 27.55 -22.45
N ARG A 354 12.82 27.89 -22.31
CA ARG A 354 13.90 26.95 -22.56
C ARG A 354 13.83 25.74 -21.63
N LEU A 355 13.60 25.95 -20.33
CA LEU A 355 13.49 24.87 -19.35
C LEU A 355 12.26 23.99 -19.58
N GLN A 356 11.15 24.56 -20.03
CA GLN A 356 9.97 23.81 -20.44
C GLN A 356 10.26 22.93 -21.65
N GLN A 357 10.97 23.47 -22.64
CA GLN A 357 11.35 22.70 -23.81
C GLN A 357 12.31 21.56 -23.44
N GLU A 358 13.32 21.82 -22.62
CA GLU A 358 14.23 20.78 -22.13
C GLU A 358 13.47 19.67 -21.38
N LYS A 359 12.52 20.03 -20.51
CA LYS A 359 11.66 19.06 -19.80
C LYS A 359 10.74 18.30 -20.75
N LEU A 360 10.19 18.95 -21.76
CA LEU A 360 9.34 18.32 -22.77
C LEU A 360 10.16 17.32 -23.59
N ASP A 361 11.38 17.68 -24.00
CA ASP A 361 12.29 16.80 -24.72
C ASP A 361 12.69 15.58 -23.87
N GLU A 362 12.94 15.78 -22.56
CA GLU A 362 13.18 14.68 -21.61
C GLU A 362 11.97 13.76 -21.47
N GLN A 363 10.76 14.33 -21.35
CA GLN A 363 9.52 13.56 -21.30
C GLN A 363 9.29 12.77 -22.59
N GLN A 364 9.53 13.37 -23.76
CA GLN A 364 9.42 12.68 -25.05
C GLN A 364 10.42 11.53 -25.17
N ARG A 365 11.67 11.71 -24.70
CA ARG A 365 12.65 10.61 -24.66
C ARG A 365 12.19 9.47 -23.76
N GLU A 366 11.65 9.78 -22.58
CA GLU A 366 11.13 8.76 -21.68
C GLU A 366 9.89 8.05 -22.27
N GLU A 367 9.04 8.77 -22.99
CA GLU A 367 7.92 8.17 -23.73
C GLU A 367 8.42 7.21 -24.83
N LEU A 368 9.47 7.57 -25.56
CA LEU A 368 10.09 6.69 -26.56
C LEU A 368 10.76 5.48 -25.91
N ASN A 369 11.42 5.64 -24.76
CA ASN A 369 11.96 4.53 -23.98
C ASN A 369 10.84 3.57 -23.54
N LEU A 370 9.71 4.11 -23.09
CA LEU A 370 8.55 3.33 -22.67
C LEU A 370 7.95 2.56 -23.85
N LEU A 371 7.80 3.20 -25.01
CA LEU A 371 7.37 2.56 -26.25
C LEU A 371 8.33 1.43 -26.65
N TYR A 372 9.64 1.67 -26.59
CA TYR A 372 10.65 0.64 -26.86
C TYR A 372 10.51 -0.56 -25.90
N VAL A 373 10.28 -0.31 -24.61
CA VAL A 373 10.02 -1.39 -23.65
C VAL A 373 8.78 -2.18 -24.06
N ALA A 374 7.68 -1.50 -24.41
CA ALA A 374 6.42 -2.13 -24.81
C ALA A 374 6.59 -3.04 -26.05
N LEU A 375 7.24 -2.52 -27.10
CA LEU A 375 7.47 -3.27 -28.35
C LEU A 375 8.37 -4.50 -28.12
N THR A 376 9.36 -4.39 -27.24
CA THR A 376 10.30 -5.48 -26.93
C THR A 376 9.77 -6.51 -25.92
N ARG A 377 8.50 -6.41 -25.48
CA ARG A 377 7.89 -7.45 -24.63
C ARG A 377 7.39 -8.66 -25.43
N ALA A 378 7.12 -8.47 -26.73
CA ALA A 378 6.62 -9.51 -27.62
C ALA A 378 7.74 -10.40 -28.11
N ARG A 379 7.52 -11.72 -28.12
CA ARG A 379 8.47 -12.69 -28.72
C ARG A 379 8.12 -13.06 -30.15
N GLU A 380 6.85 -13.37 -30.41
CA GLU A 380 6.38 -13.84 -31.73
C GLU A 380 5.32 -12.91 -32.32
N GLN A 381 4.30 -12.54 -31.54
CA GLN A 381 3.16 -11.78 -32.05
C GLN A 381 2.95 -10.46 -31.29
N LEU A 382 2.83 -9.37 -32.05
CA LEU A 382 2.52 -8.04 -31.55
C LEU A 382 1.26 -7.51 -32.22
N TYR A 383 0.27 -7.14 -31.41
CA TYR A 383 -0.98 -6.53 -31.84
C TYR A 383 -1.03 -5.10 -31.33
N ILE A 384 -1.36 -4.15 -32.20
CA ILE A 384 -1.39 -2.73 -31.89
C ILE A 384 -2.76 -2.19 -32.24
N SER A 385 -3.41 -1.53 -31.27
CA SER A 385 -4.70 -0.87 -31.44
C SER A 385 -4.70 0.52 -30.82
N GLY A 386 -5.64 1.36 -31.25
CA GLY A 386 -5.84 2.67 -30.66
C GLY A 386 -7.14 3.32 -31.11
N VAL A 387 -7.61 4.28 -30.33
CA VAL A 387 -8.82 5.04 -30.61
C VAL A 387 -8.48 6.35 -31.33
N ALA A 388 -9.24 6.72 -32.36
CA ALA A 388 -9.07 7.98 -33.05
C ALA A 388 -9.36 9.18 -32.13
N SER A 389 -8.76 10.32 -32.45
CA SER A 389 -8.95 11.56 -31.71
C SER A 389 -9.36 12.65 -32.70
N ASN A 390 -10.32 13.50 -32.33
CA ASN A 390 -10.78 14.63 -33.16
C ASN A 390 -9.67 15.63 -33.56
N ARG A 391 -8.49 15.54 -32.94
CA ARG A 391 -7.29 16.25 -33.37
C ARG A 391 -6.32 15.27 -34.01
N SER A 392 -5.79 15.60 -35.18
CA SER A 392 -4.68 14.89 -35.80
C SER A 392 -3.45 14.97 -34.89
N GLN A 393 -2.95 13.80 -34.47
CA GLN A 393 -1.79 13.70 -33.57
C GLN A 393 -0.59 13.17 -34.36
N ASN A 394 0.21 14.08 -34.92
CA ASN A 394 1.34 13.73 -35.81
C ASN A 394 2.51 12.98 -35.12
N HIS A 395 2.41 12.64 -33.83
CA HIS A 395 3.47 11.99 -33.05
C HIS A 395 2.92 11.01 -31.99
N SER A 396 1.72 10.47 -32.20
CA SER A 396 1.22 9.41 -31.31
C SER A 396 2.05 8.13 -31.49
N TRP A 397 2.05 7.24 -30.50
CA TRP A 397 2.77 5.97 -30.64
C TRP A 397 2.26 5.15 -31.81
N TYR A 398 0.95 5.20 -32.06
CA TYR A 398 0.34 4.59 -33.23
C TYR A 398 1.01 5.06 -34.53
N GLN A 399 1.14 6.39 -34.73
CA GLN A 399 1.74 6.94 -35.94
C GLN A 399 3.22 6.59 -36.07
N ILE A 400 3.99 6.66 -34.95
CA ILE A 400 5.42 6.31 -34.94
C ILE A 400 5.62 4.84 -35.37
N ILE A 401 4.76 3.93 -34.91
CA ILE A 401 4.84 2.53 -35.30
C ILE A 401 4.40 2.33 -36.76
N ALA A 402 3.31 2.99 -37.18
CA ALA A 402 2.82 2.91 -38.56
C ALA A 402 3.88 3.36 -39.58
N ASP A 403 4.51 4.52 -39.34
CA ASP A 403 5.57 5.07 -40.18
C ASP A 403 6.79 4.13 -40.22
N GLY A 404 7.15 3.53 -39.08
CA GLY A 404 8.25 2.57 -39.00
C GLY A 404 7.98 1.23 -39.70
N LEU A 405 6.72 0.79 -39.79
CA LEU A 405 6.33 -0.45 -40.46
C LEU A 405 6.21 -0.31 -41.98
N ASP A 406 5.92 0.90 -42.47
CA ASP A 406 5.80 1.19 -43.90
C ASP A 406 7.13 0.97 -44.66
N ASP A 407 8.26 1.06 -43.97
CA ASP A 407 9.60 0.83 -44.54
C ASP A 407 10.01 -0.66 -44.60
N ILE A 408 9.29 -1.58 -43.94
CA ILE A 408 9.84 -2.91 -43.57
C ILE A 408 9.21 -4.11 -44.30
N THR A 409 7.97 -4.06 -44.86
CA THR A 409 7.27 -5.32 -45.23
C THR A 409 6.15 -5.24 -46.28
N GLU A 410 5.87 -6.38 -46.94
CA GLU A 410 4.72 -6.60 -47.84
C GLU A 410 3.39 -6.52 -47.06
N ARG A 411 2.41 -5.77 -47.59
CA ARG A 411 1.09 -5.56 -46.97
C ARG A 411 0.13 -6.68 -47.37
N GLU A 412 -0.38 -7.43 -46.39
CA GLU A 412 -1.63 -8.17 -46.53
C GLU A 412 -2.75 -7.45 -45.77
N THR A 413 -3.84 -7.14 -46.46
CA THR A 413 -5.06 -6.56 -45.87
C THR A 413 -6.05 -7.69 -45.60
N SER A 414 -6.46 -7.87 -44.33
CA SER A 414 -7.54 -8.79 -43.96
C SER A 414 -8.91 -8.08 -44.07
N PHE A 415 -9.93 -8.78 -44.55
CA PHE A 415 -11.32 -8.31 -44.64
C PHE A 415 -12.08 -8.56 -43.32
N ASP A 416 -11.66 -7.92 -42.22
CA ASP A 416 -12.46 -7.84 -40.98
C ASP A 416 -13.07 -6.43 -40.85
N GLU A 417 -14.14 -6.28 -40.05
CA GLU A 417 -14.88 -5.00 -39.85
C GLU A 417 -13.98 -3.82 -39.45
N THR A 418 -12.85 -4.10 -38.81
CA THR A 418 -11.72 -3.17 -38.62
C THR A 418 -10.61 -3.54 -39.58
N ASN A 419 -10.33 -2.69 -40.59
CA ASN A 419 -9.22 -2.90 -41.51
C ASN A 419 -7.91 -3.02 -40.71
N CYS A 420 -7.29 -4.19 -40.72
CA CYS A 420 -6.03 -4.45 -40.04
C CYS A 420 -4.93 -4.71 -41.06
N LYS A 421 -3.77 -4.08 -40.87
CA LYS A 421 -2.56 -4.33 -41.65
C LYS A 421 -1.72 -5.38 -40.94
N VAL A 422 -1.47 -6.50 -41.61
CA VAL A 422 -0.66 -7.59 -41.07
C VAL A 422 0.71 -7.58 -41.75
N TYR A 423 1.75 -7.55 -40.93
CA TYR A 423 3.14 -7.60 -41.34
C TYR A 423 3.77 -8.89 -40.80
N ARG A 424 4.43 -9.68 -41.65
CA ARG A 424 5.04 -10.97 -41.27
C ARG A 424 6.55 -10.96 -41.50
N HIS A 425 7.28 -11.51 -40.54
CA HIS A 425 8.71 -11.78 -40.62
C HIS A 425 8.92 -13.29 -40.42
N LEU A 426 9.38 -13.98 -41.47
CA LEU A 426 9.46 -15.46 -41.58
C LEU A 426 8.07 -16.11 -41.53
N ALA A 427 7.54 -16.52 -42.69
CA ALA A 427 6.29 -17.27 -42.75
C ALA A 427 6.49 -18.68 -42.16
N TYR A 428 5.47 -19.21 -41.48
CA TYR A 428 5.46 -20.58 -40.97
C TYR A 428 5.81 -21.62 -42.06
N ASP A 429 5.45 -21.34 -43.33
CA ASP A 429 5.77 -22.18 -44.49
C ASP A 429 7.26 -22.15 -44.92
N HIS A 430 8.07 -21.24 -44.39
CA HIS A 430 9.52 -21.15 -44.65
C HIS A 430 10.37 -21.79 -43.56
N CYS A 431 9.76 -22.31 -42.50
CA CYS A 431 10.45 -23.14 -41.52
C CYS A 431 10.52 -24.58 -42.04
N ALA A 432 11.73 -25.07 -42.28
CA ALA A 432 11.98 -26.50 -42.50
C ALA A 432 11.69 -27.25 -41.19
N ALA A 433 10.42 -27.48 -40.89
CA ALA A 433 10.02 -28.35 -39.80
C ALA A 433 10.40 -29.78 -40.19
N GLU A 434 11.49 -30.29 -39.62
CA GLU A 434 11.68 -31.73 -39.55
C GLU A 434 10.50 -32.28 -38.74
N GLN A 435 9.56 -32.91 -39.45
CA GLN A 435 8.51 -33.73 -38.86
C GLN A 435 9.18 -34.86 -38.09
N THR A 436 9.54 -34.60 -36.84
CA THR A 436 9.90 -35.66 -35.92
C THR A 436 8.61 -36.38 -35.56
N ASN A 437 8.47 -37.55 -36.17
CA ASN A 437 7.40 -38.50 -35.91
C ASN A 437 7.13 -38.58 -34.40
N LYS A 438 5.85 -38.54 -34.04
CA LYS A 438 5.33 -38.89 -32.72
C LYS A 438 5.84 -40.27 -32.32
N ASN A 439 7.00 -40.31 -31.68
CA ASN A 439 7.33 -41.39 -30.77
C ASN A 439 6.62 -41.07 -29.47
N VAL A 440 5.54 -41.82 -29.26
CA VAL A 440 4.98 -42.07 -27.93
C VAL A 440 6.11 -42.64 -27.08
N LEU A 441 6.79 -41.77 -26.34
CA LEU A 441 7.71 -42.16 -25.28
C LEU A 441 6.86 -42.47 -24.05
N THR A 442 6.41 -43.72 -23.97
CA THR A 442 6.32 -44.40 -22.69
C THR A 442 7.74 -44.61 -22.21
N GLU A 443 8.27 -43.70 -21.39
CA GLU A 443 9.42 -43.99 -20.54
C GLU A 443 9.47 -43.01 -19.37
N ASP A 444 9.47 -43.62 -18.18
CA ASP A 444 9.64 -43.11 -16.83
C ASP A 444 10.31 -41.74 -16.70
N ASN A 445 9.50 -40.71 -16.47
CA ASN A 445 9.94 -39.50 -15.75
C ASN A 445 10.08 -39.82 -14.26
N SER A 446 11.07 -40.63 -13.90
CA SER A 446 11.59 -40.60 -12.54
C SER A 446 12.34 -39.28 -12.37
N LEU A 447 11.62 -38.26 -11.92
CA LEU A 447 12.21 -37.04 -11.37
C LEU A 447 13.30 -37.47 -10.38
N HIS A 448 14.56 -37.20 -10.70
CA HIS A 448 15.66 -37.46 -9.79
C HIS A 448 15.61 -36.40 -8.68
N ILE A 449 14.69 -36.61 -7.73
CA ILE A 449 14.60 -35.82 -6.50
C ILE A 449 15.90 -36.09 -5.73
N ASP A 450 16.60 -35.03 -5.32
CA ASP A 450 17.79 -35.15 -4.46
C ASP A 450 17.38 -35.95 -3.22
N GLU A 451 18.04 -37.09 -2.97
CA GLU A 451 17.67 -38.01 -1.87
C GLU A 451 17.69 -37.35 -0.49
N ARG A 452 18.36 -36.20 -0.34
CA ARG A 452 18.29 -35.38 0.88
C ARG A 452 16.91 -34.79 1.14
N LEU A 453 16.13 -34.52 0.08
CA LEU A 453 14.77 -33.96 0.15
C LEU A 453 13.70 -35.04 0.41
N LEU A 454 14.05 -36.31 0.21
CA LEU A 454 13.18 -37.47 0.50
C LEU A 454 13.36 -38.01 1.92
N LYS A 455 14.31 -37.48 2.70
CA LYS A 455 14.46 -37.84 4.11
C LYS A 455 13.36 -37.15 4.92
N PRO A 456 12.50 -37.89 5.64
CA PRO A 456 11.54 -37.27 6.55
C PRO A 456 12.30 -36.44 7.58
N ILE A 457 11.83 -35.22 7.82
CA ILE A 457 12.33 -34.37 8.89
C ILE A 457 11.94 -35.07 10.20
N GLU A 458 12.89 -35.74 10.84
CA GLU A 458 12.72 -36.23 12.20
C GLU A 458 12.73 -35.04 13.15
N ILE A 459 11.53 -34.51 13.42
CA ILE A 459 11.31 -33.63 14.54
C ILE A 459 11.47 -34.49 15.79
N GLN A 460 12.65 -34.43 16.43
CA GLN A 460 12.77 -35.02 17.75
C GLN A 460 11.76 -34.34 18.67
N PRO A 461 10.88 -35.10 19.34
CA PRO A 461 9.96 -34.52 20.29
C PRO A 461 10.79 -33.99 21.45
N LYS A 462 10.93 -32.65 21.53
CA LYS A 462 11.35 -32.04 22.79
C LYS A 462 10.25 -32.30 23.80
N SER A 463 10.47 -33.33 24.61
CA SER A 463 9.78 -33.54 25.88
C SER A 463 9.93 -32.27 26.74
N ASN A 464 8.80 -31.81 27.26
CA ASN A 464 8.58 -30.65 28.12
C ASN A 464 8.32 -29.33 27.37
N PHE A 465 7.08 -29.18 26.89
CA PHE A 465 6.45 -27.86 26.83
C PHE A 465 6.28 -27.35 28.27
N LEU A 466 7.23 -26.56 28.74
CA LEU A 466 6.99 -25.56 29.75
C LEU A 466 6.39 -24.35 29.03
N ILE A 467 5.14 -24.02 29.33
CA ILE A 467 4.61 -22.69 29.06
C ILE A 467 5.45 -21.74 29.89
N ALA A 468 6.30 -20.95 29.22
CA ALA A 468 7.09 -19.91 29.85
C ALA A 468 6.71 -18.54 29.26
N PRO A 469 6.47 -17.54 30.13
CA PRO A 469 6.14 -16.18 29.75
C PRO A 469 7.38 -15.46 29.19
N SER A 470 7.18 -14.56 28.23
CA SER A 470 8.17 -13.59 27.72
C SER A 470 9.51 -14.16 27.22
N LEU A 471 9.65 -14.32 25.90
CA LEU A 471 10.95 -14.29 25.21
C LEU A 471 11.13 -12.86 24.69
N HIS A 472 11.89 -12.00 25.36
CA HIS A 472 13.35 -11.82 25.15
C HIS A 472 13.77 -11.87 23.68
N THR A 473 13.69 -10.71 23.04
CA THR A 473 14.76 -10.07 22.24
C THR A 473 15.74 -10.99 21.52
N THR A 474 15.53 -11.22 20.22
CA THR A 474 16.61 -11.10 19.22
C THR A 474 16.01 -10.85 17.83
N SER A 475 16.41 -9.72 17.23
CA SER A 475 16.39 -9.41 15.79
C SER A 475 15.10 -9.67 14.98
N LEU A 476 14.30 -8.61 14.82
CA LEU A 476 13.63 -8.33 13.54
C LEU A 476 13.97 -6.88 13.18
N HIS A 477 14.72 -6.70 12.10
CA HIS A 477 15.17 -5.42 11.57
C HIS A 477 13.98 -4.51 11.29
N ALA A 478 13.85 -3.43 12.08
CA ALA A 478 12.93 -2.33 11.82
C ALA A 478 13.76 -1.11 11.38
N THR A 479 14.01 -1.02 10.08
CA THR A 479 14.36 0.22 9.36
C THR A 479 13.05 0.89 8.97
N GLY A 480 12.80 2.06 9.54
CA GLY A 480 11.53 2.76 9.43
C GLY A 480 11.62 4.00 10.28
N LEU A 481 11.97 5.12 9.64
CA LEU A 481 12.10 6.38 10.35
C LEU A 481 10.76 6.80 10.91
N HIS A 482 10.79 7.11 12.19
CA HIS A 482 9.78 7.91 12.85
C HIS A 482 9.83 9.32 12.28
N THR A 483 9.00 9.54 11.28
CA THR A 483 8.57 10.86 10.85
C THR A 483 7.06 10.82 10.83
N ASP A 484 6.44 11.13 11.95
CA ASP A 484 5.49 12.25 12.05
C ASP A 484 4.99 12.38 13.51
N PHE A 485 5.09 13.61 13.98
CA PHE A 485 4.94 14.03 15.36
C PHE A 485 3.48 14.26 15.72
N ASN A 486 3.16 13.92 16.98
CA ASN A 486 2.36 14.69 17.93
C ASN A 486 1.38 15.71 17.35
N ASP A 487 0.19 15.23 17.01
CA ASP A 487 -1.06 15.95 17.22
C ASP A 487 -2.08 14.98 17.80
N SER A 488 -2.02 14.75 19.12
CA SER A 488 -3.21 14.43 19.92
C SER A 488 -2.91 14.48 21.42
N VAL A 489 -3.61 15.40 22.08
CA VAL A 489 -3.76 15.63 23.53
C VAL A 489 -2.67 16.50 24.16
N LEU A 490 -2.88 17.80 23.99
CA LEU A 490 -2.74 18.79 25.06
C LEU A 490 -3.31 18.20 26.37
N ILE A 491 -2.42 17.89 27.31
CA ILE A 491 -2.77 17.99 28.71
C ILE A 491 -2.78 19.50 29.00
N ASP A 492 -3.95 19.99 29.37
CA ASP A 492 -4.22 21.34 29.84
C ASP A 492 -3.36 21.63 31.09
N THR A 493 -2.11 22.05 30.88
CA THR A 493 -1.32 22.77 31.87
C THR A 493 -1.44 24.24 31.53
N SER A 494 -2.23 24.93 32.32
CA SER A 494 -2.51 26.36 32.23
C SER A 494 -1.26 27.22 32.09
N ASP A 495 -1.07 27.79 30.90
CA ASP A 495 -0.52 29.14 30.73
C ASP A 495 -1.63 30.01 30.13
N LYS A 496 -2.58 30.40 30.99
CA LYS A 496 -3.40 31.58 30.76
C LYS A 496 -2.64 32.75 31.38
N ASP A 497 -1.82 33.42 30.58
CA ASP A 497 -1.52 34.85 30.69
C ASP A 497 -0.45 35.22 29.65
N ASP A 498 -0.83 35.27 28.36
CA ASP A 498 -0.17 36.18 27.40
C ASP A 498 -0.94 36.35 26.06
N ASP A 499 -2.26 36.17 26.07
CA ASP A 499 -3.09 36.31 24.86
C ASP A 499 -3.62 37.74 24.68
N LYS A 500 -2.70 38.72 24.67
CA LYS A 500 -2.97 40.10 24.26
C LYS A 500 -1.83 40.69 23.42
N THR A 501 -1.51 40.08 22.29
CA THR A 501 -1.13 40.82 21.07
C THR A 501 -1.00 39.82 19.91
N GLY A 502 -1.84 39.97 18.87
CA GLY A 502 -1.68 39.21 17.64
C GLY A 502 -0.33 39.51 17.00
N ASN A 503 0.52 38.50 16.89
CA ASN A 503 1.75 38.56 16.09
C ASN A 503 1.88 37.33 15.20
N ASN A 504 2.11 37.60 13.92
CA ASN A 504 2.38 36.62 12.87
C ASN A 504 3.56 35.70 13.25
N ILE A 505 3.31 34.39 13.36
CA ILE A 505 4.38 33.40 13.50
C ILE A 505 5.09 33.25 12.15
N SER A 506 6.37 33.59 12.11
CA SER A 506 7.18 33.58 10.88
C SER A 506 7.55 32.15 10.46
N PRO A 507 7.61 31.82 9.15
CA PRO A 507 7.89 30.46 8.64
C PRO A 507 9.19 29.84 9.17
N ASN A 508 10.16 30.68 9.56
CA ASN A 508 11.45 30.24 10.08
C ASN A 508 11.36 29.52 11.44
N ASN A 509 10.39 29.89 12.28
CA ASN A 509 10.20 29.26 13.59
C ASN A 509 9.58 27.85 13.49
N ILE A 510 8.78 27.60 12.45
CA ILE A 510 8.19 26.28 12.19
C ILE A 510 9.28 25.30 11.75
N TYR A 511 10.14 25.73 10.82
CA TYR A 511 11.27 24.92 10.34
C TYR A 511 12.24 24.55 11.48
N GLN A 512 12.57 25.50 12.35
CA GLN A 512 13.44 25.24 13.51
C GLN A 512 12.80 24.22 14.49
N ARG A 513 11.49 24.30 14.71
CA ARG A 513 10.76 23.36 15.57
C ARG A 513 10.76 21.96 14.99
N GLU A 514 10.54 21.81 13.68
CA GLU A 514 10.59 20.51 12.99
C GLU A 514 11.98 19.87 13.02
N VAL A 515 13.04 20.67 12.86
CA VAL A 515 14.42 20.20 12.98
C VAL A 515 14.72 19.70 14.39
N ALA A 516 14.33 20.45 15.44
CA ALA A 516 14.56 20.06 16.83
C ALA A 516 13.87 18.74 17.21
N ILE A 517 12.63 18.60 16.77
CA ILE A 517 11.77 17.42 16.83
C ILE A 517 12.47 16.21 16.18
N TRP A 518 12.94 16.38 14.94
CA TRP A 518 13.60 15.32 14.18
C TRP A 518 14.94 14.90 14.82
N ARG A 519 15.74 15.86 15.30
CA ARG A 519 17.01 15.58 16.00
C ARG A 519 16.80 14.69 17.21
N GLY A 520 15.78 14.96 18.03
CA GLY A 520 15.48 14.15 19.21
C GLY A 520 15.19 12.70 18.84
N THR A 521 14.33 12.46 17.86
CA THR A 521 14.02 11.11 17.38
C THR A 521 15.26 10.34 16.95
N ILE A 522 16.17 10.97 16.21
CA ILE A 522 17.39 10.32 15.72
C ILE A 522 18.35 10.02 16.88
N ILE A 523 18.52 10.95 17.82
CA ILE A 523 19.38 10.75 19.01
C ILE A 523 18.86 9.60 19.87
N HIS A 524 17.56 9.55 20.16
CA HIS A 524 16.94 8.46 20.93
C HIS A 524 17.18 7.12 20.25
N ARG A 525 16.94 7.07 18.93
CA ARG A 525 17.13 5.85 18.13
C ARG A 525 18.57 5.35 18.14
N ILE A 526 19.56 6.24 18.05
CA ILE A 526 20.97 5.86 18.10
C ILE A 526 21.31 5.28 19.48
N ILE A 527 20.89 5.96 20.56
CA ILE A 527 21.12 5.50 21.93
C ILE A 527 20.45 4.13 22.16
N GLU A 528 19.22 3.94 21.68
CA GLU A 528 18.49 2.67 21.73
C GLU A 528 19.29 1.55 21.04
N GLN A 529 19.74 1.77 19.80
CA GLN A 529 20.52 0.76 19.06
C GLN A 529 21.87 0.45 19.73
N LEU A 530 22.55 1.45 20.28
CA LEU A 530 23.78 1.25 21.05
C LEU A 530 23.54 0.40 22.31
N CYS A 531 22.41 0.64 22.99
CA CYS A 531 22.01 -0.15 24.15
C CYS A 531 21.67 -1.59 23.79
N ILE A 532 21.03 -1.82 22.64
CA ILE A 532 20.69 -3.17 22.13
C ILE A 532 21.97 -3.93 21.75
N ALA A 533 22.95 -3.24 21.17
CA ALA A 533 24.23 -3.84 20.79
C ALA A 533 25.07 -4.28 21.99
N GLU A 534 24.74 -3.83 23.21
CA GLU A 534 25.46 -4.08 24.47
C GLU A 534 26.97 -3.73 24.42
N THR A 535 27.40 -2.97 23.42
CA THR A 535 28.78 -2.50 23.27
C THR A 535 28.97 -1.24 24.09
N TYR A 536 29.50 -1.34 25.31
CA TYR A 536 29.87 -0.18 26.13
C TYR A 536 31.36 -0.24 26.54
N PRO A 537 32.16 0.80 26.24
CA PRO A 537 31.80 1.96 25.40
C PRO A 537 31.50 1.54 23.96
N ALA A 538 30.81 2.39 23.21
CA ALA A 538 30.46 2.15 21.82
C ALA A 538 31.73 1.94 20.99
N THR A 539 31.80 0.86 20.21
CA THR A 539 32.90 0.59 19.29
C THR A 539 32.68 1.33 17.97
N GLU A 540 33.76 1.73 17.30
CA GLU A 540 33.67 2.41 15.99
C GLU A 540 32.85 1.58 14.98
N ASN A 541 33.05 0.26 14.94
CA ASN A 541 32.30 -0.64 14.07
C ASN A 541 30.79 -0.65 14.37
N ALA A 542 30.39 -0.61 15.65
CA ALA A 542 28.97 -0.58 16.02
C ALA A 542 28.33 0.76 15.67
N VAL A 543 29.04 1.86 15.92
CA VAL A 543 28.61 3.22 15.54
C VAL A 543 28.49 3.33 14.03
N ASP A 544 29.43 2.79 13.26
CA ASP A 544 29.38 2.81 11.80
C ASP A 544 28.22 2.00 11.23
N ALA A 545 27.95 0.81 11.78
CA ALA A 545 26.81 0.00 11.36
C ALA A 545 25.48 0.73 11.59
N ILE A 546 25.29 1.32 12.78
CA ILE A 546 24.10 2.10 13.14
C ILE A 546 24.00 3.36 12.28
N ARG A 547 25.11 4.06 12.06
CA ARG A 547 25.20 5.25 11.20
C ARG A 547 24.76 4.92 9.78
N GLN A 548 25.27 3.85 9.18
CA GLN A 548 24.91 3.46 7.80
C GLN A 548 23.43 3.09 7.70
N GLN A 549 22.89 2.35 8.68
CA GLN A 549 21.48 1.99 8.72
C GLN A 549 20.59 3.24 8.78
N ILE A 550 20.86 4.17 9.70
CA ILE A 550 20.08 5.40 9.86
C ILE A 550 20.29 6.34 8.67
N LYS A 551 21.47 6.35 8.05
CA LYS A 551 21.76 7.15 6.86
C LYS A 551 20.91 6.73 5.67
N THR A 552 20.81 5.43 5.38
CA THR A 552 19.96 4.90 4.30
C THR A 552 18.51 5.28 4.53
N ASP A 553 18.07 5.13 5.77
CA ASP A 553 16.76 5.54 6.25
C ASP A 553 16.53 7.04 5.98
N VAL A 554 17.35 7.94 6.53
CA VAL A 554 17.20 9.40 6.40
C VAL A 554 17.24 9.86 4.93
N LEU A 555 18.11 9.27 4.12
CA LEU A 555 18.19 9.56 2.68
C LEU A 555 16.91 9.19 1.94
N PHE A 556 16.20 8.15 2.39
CA PHE A 556 14.95 7.71 1.77
C PHE A 556 13.76 8.58 2.19
N SER A 557 13.67 8.96 3.47
CA SER A 557 12.49 9.67 3.98
C SER A 557 12.61 11.18 3.93
N ARG A 558 13.76 11.76 4.30
CA ARG A 558 13.93 13.20 4.43
C ARG A 558 15.39 13.63 4.13
N PRO A 559 15.78 13.69 2.84
CA PRO A 559 17.16 13.94 2.42
C PRO A 559 17.76 15.25 2.95
N ALA A 560 16.93 16.28 3.16
CA ALA A 560 17.38 17.60 3.62
C ALA A 560 17.96 17.61 5.05
N TYR A 561 17.68 16.60 5.87
CA TYR A 561 18.20 16.53 7.25
C TYR A 561 19.52 15.75 7.37
N ILE A 562 20.07 15.26 6.25
CA ILE A 562 21.28 14.44 6.29
C ILE A 562 22.50 15.19 6.87
N ASP A 563 22.56 16.51 6.66
CA ASP A 563 23.64 17.36 7.16
C ASP A 563 23.66 17.43 8.70
N TYR A 564 22.52 17.19 9.35
CA TYR A 564 22.42 17.17 10.82
C TYR A 564 22.71 15.78 11.43
N LEU A 565 22.75 14.72 10.60
CA LEU A 565 22.90 13.35 11.08
C LEU A 565 24.23 13.15 11.83
N GLU A 566 25.35 13.64 11.30
CA GLU A 566 26.66 13.45 11.94
C GLU A 566 26.75 14.17 13.30
N ALA A 567 26.10 15.33 13.44
CA ALA A 567 26.01 16.02 14.72
C ALA A 567 25.20 15.21 15.74
N CYS A 568 24.08 14.61 15.32
CA CYS A 568 23.25 13.75 16.16
C CYS A 568 23.97 12.47 16.58
N VAL A 569 24.71 11.84 15.66
CA VAL A 569 25.55 10.66 15.95
C VAL A 569 26.61 11.01 16.99
N LYS A 570 27.30 12.13 16.81
CA LYS A 570 28.33 12.58 17.75
C LYS A 570 27.75 12.85 19.14
N GLU A 571 26.60 13.51 19.23
CA GLU A 571 25.90 13.77 20.49
C GLU A 571 25.51 12.47 21.19
N ALA A 572 24.78 11.59 20.49
CA ALA A 572 24.33 10.31 21.03
C ALA A 572 25.48 9.42 21.53
N VAL A 573 26.58 9.33 20.77
CA VAL A 573 27.77 8.56 21.15
C VAL A 573 28.49 9.20 22.34
N SER A 574 28.53 10.53 22.41
CA SER A 574 29.09 11.28 23.56
C SER A 574 28.31 10.96 24.83
N THR A 575 26.98 11.04 24.79
CA THR A 575 26.11 10.72 25.92
C THR A 575 26.24 9.26 26.34
N TYR A 576 26.17 8.33 25.37
CA TYR A 576 26.27 6.91 25.65
C TYR A 576 27.62 6.51 26.27
N ASN A 577 28.72 7.15 25.86
CA ASN A 577 30.06 6.87 26.40
C ASN A 577 30.40 7.65 27.68
N HIS A 578 29.54 8.55 28.15
CA HIS A 578 29.84 9.43 29.28
C HIS A 578 30.02 8.63 30.57
N ALA A 579 31.16 8.83 31.25
CA ALA A 579 31.55 8.03 32.42
C ALA A 579 30.52 8.08 33.55
N ASP A 580 29.94 9.27 33.81
CA ASP A 580 28.95 9.46 34.87
C ASP A 580 27.59 8.84 34.53
N LEU A 581 27.31 8.57 33.25
CA LEU A 581 26.05 7.95 32.80
C LEU A 581 26.18 6.43 32.60
N LYS A 582 27.35 5.85 32.88
CA LYS A 582 27.63 4.42 32.72
C LYS A 582 26.59 3.53 33.39
N PHE A 583 26.10 3.93 34.56
CA PHE A 583 25.11 3.16 35.31
C PHE A 583 23.75 3.05 34.59
N ILE A 584 23.44 3.95 33.66
CA ILE A 584 22.23 3.93 32.84
C ILE A 584 22.42 2.98 31.65
N PHE A 585 23.54 3.14 30.93
CA PHE A 585 23.78 2.45 29.67
C PHE A 585 24.38 1.06 29.82
N LYS A 586 25.22 0.86 30.85
CA LYS A 586 25.82 -0.44 31.24
C LYS A 586 25.59 -0.72 32.74
N PRO A 587 24.34 -0.95 33.17
CA PRO A 587 24.05 -1.32 34.54
C PRO A 587 24.59 -2.72 34.87
N ALA A 588 24.60 -3.09 36.15
CA ALA A 588 25.08 -4.41 36.60
C ALA A 588 24.30 -5.55 35.94
N SER A 589 24.96 -6.68 35.67
CA SER A 589 24.40 -7.81 34.90
C SER A 589 23.13 -8.41 35.51
N GLU A 590 22.93 -8.24 36.81
CA GLU A 590 21.77 -8.74 37.58
C GLU A 590 20.51 -7.87 37.41
N THR A 591 20.59 -6.76 36.67
CA THR A 591 19.46 -5.84 36.44
C THR A 591 18.67 -6.20 35.18
N GLN A 592 17.35 -6.07 35.26
CA GLN A 592 16.47 -6.11 34.09
C GLN A 592 16.43 -4.74 33.43
N ARG A 593 16.49 -4.71 32.09
CA ARG A 593 16.61 -3.47 31.31
C ARG A 593 15.57 -3.46 30.20
N PHE A 594 14.87 -2.34 30.04
CA PHE A 594 13.90 -2.14 28.97
C PHE A 594 14.21 -0.82 28.27
N ASN A 595 14.20 -0.86 26.93
CA ASN A 595 14.33 0.32 26.07
C ASN A 595 12.96 0.60 25.45
N GLU A 596 12.59 1.87 25.31
CA GLU A 596 11.33 2.30 24.68
C GLU A 596 10.11 1.55 25.25
N MET A 597 10.02 1.48 26.58
CA MET A 597 9.03 0.64 27.25
C MET A 597 7.64 1.31 27.17
N PRO A 598 6.66 0.69 26.49
CA PRO A 598 5.32 1.24 26.45
C PRO A 598 4.63 1.08 27.80
N LEU A 599 3.98 2.14 28.26
CA LEU A 599 3.13 2.16 29.43
C LEU A 599 1.70 2.46 28.99
N MET A 600 0.78 1.56 29.33
CA MET A 600 -0.65 1.77 29.18
C MET A 600 -1.37 1.34 30.44
N TYR A 601 -2.10 2.26 31.08
CA TYR A 601 -2.85 1.94 32.29
C TYR A 601 -4.03 2.89 32.50
N LYS A 602 -5.03 2.43 33.24
CA LYS A 602 -6.22 3.22 33.58
C LYS A 602 -5.99 3.99 34.89
N GLN A 603 -6.22 5.30 34.91
CA GLN A 603 -6.21 6.15 36.11
C GLN A 603 -7.45 7.03 36.12
N GLN A 604 -8.25 6.98 37.19
CA GLN A 604 -9.48 7.78 37.35
C GLN A 604 -10.42 7.78 36.12
N GLN A 605 -10.70 6.60 35.56
CA GLN A 605 -11.53 6.41 34.34
C GLN A 605 -10.90 6.90 33.01
N GLN A 606 -9.67 7.41 33.00
CA GLN A 606 -8.95 7.79 31.79
C GLN A 606 -7.81 6.80 31.48
N ALA A 607 -7.56 6.54 30.19
CA ALA A 607 -6.42 5.75 29.74
C ALA A 607 -5.19 6.67 29.64
N VAL A 608 -4.12 6.31 30.36
CA VAL A 608 -2.82 6.96 30.26
C VAL A 608 -1.93 6.09 29.38
N TYR A 609 -1.33 6.70 28.37
CA TYR A 609 -0.41 6.06 27.44
C TYR A 609 0.87 6.86 27.30
N GLY A 610 2.02 6.19 27.26
CA GLY A 610 3.32 6.82 27.02
C GLY A 610 4.43 5.81 26.82
N PHE A 611 5.61 6.29 26.44
CA PHE A 611 6.82 5.47 26.26
C PHE A 611 7.91 5.99 27.18
N VAL A 612 8.55 5.08 27.90
CA VAL A 612 9.71 5.41 28.72
C VAL A 612 10.96 5.01 27.97
N ASP A 613 11.82 5.96 27.62
CA ASP A 613 13.03 5.70 26.82
C ASP A 613 13.89 4.60 27.46
N ARG A 614 14.04 4.62 28.79
CA ARG A 614 14.82 3.62 29.53
C ARG A 614 14.24 3.28 30.90
N VAL A 615 14.13 1.98 31.18
CA VAL A 615 13.77 1.43 32.50
C VAL A 615 14.83 0.43 32.95
N ILE A 616 15.34 0.61 34.16
CA ILE A 616 16.33 -0.28 34.79
C ILE A 616 15.77 -0.76 36.11
N LYS A 617 15.54 -2.06 36.23
CA LYS A 617 14.99 -2.69 37.43
C LYS A 617 16.06 -3.51 38.12
N SER A 618 16.35 -3.13 39.36
CA SER A 618 17.18 -3.88 40.31
C SER A 618 16.29 -4.74 41.22
N GLU A 619 16.88 -5.39 42.23
CA GLU A 619 16.13 -6.21 43.20
C GLU A 619 15.11 -5.40 44.02
N ASN A 620 15.49 -4.19 44.46
CA ASN A 620 14.67 -3.37 45.37
C ASN A 620 14.15 -2.07 44.73
N ASP A 621 14.80 -1.57 43.67
CA ASP A 621 14.56 -0.25 43.10
C ASP A 621 14.40 -0.32 41.57
N ILE A 622 13.65 0.63 41.02
CA ILE A 622 13.48 0.85 39.58
C ILE A 622 13.89 2.30 39.26
N MET A 623 14.68 2.45 38.20
CA MET A 623 15.05 3.75 37.65
C MET A 623 14.40 3.90 36.28
N ILE A 624 13.65 4.99 36.11
CA ILE A 624 13.14 5.41 34.81
C ILE A 624 13.88 6.66 34.36
N VAL A 625 14.30 6.67 33.09
CA VAL A 625 15.03 7.77 32.49
C VAL A 625 14.38 8.11 31.15
N ASP A 626 14.06 9.39 30.98
CA ASP A 626 13.55 9.97 29.73
C ASP A 626 14.61 10.95 29.18
N TYR A 627 14.85 10.89 27.87
CA TYR A 627 15.91 11.61 27.19
C TYR A 627 15.34 12.90 26.58
N LYS A 628 16.13 13.97 26.67
CA LYS A 628 15.77 15.28 26.10
C LYS A 628 16.96 15.85 25.32
N SER A 629 16.71 16.12 24.04
CA SER A 629 17.72 16.60 23.08
C SER A 629 17.67 18.10 22.80
N HIS A 630 16.85 18.86 23.54
CA HIS A 630 16.80 20.31 23.36
C HIS A 630 18.06 20.96 23.95
N GLN A 631 18.50 22.02 23.29
CA GLN A 631 19.65 22.81 23.71
C GLN A 631 19.14 23.84 24.72
N LEU A 632 19.66 23.80 25.94
CA LEU A 632 19.36 24.81 26.96
C LEU A 632 20.14 26.08 26.64
N ASP A 633 19.53 27.24 26.82
CA ASP A 633 20.18 28.52 26.57
C ASP A 633 21.26 28.79 27.63
N ASP A 634 22.31 29.54 27.26
CA ASP A 634 23.42 29.90 28.15
C ASP A 634 22.90 30.69 29.36
N GLY A 635 22.72 30.01 30.50
CA GLY A 635 22.23 30.59 31.76
C GLY A 635 20.98 29.92 32.34
N GLU A 636 20.33 28.99 31.61
CA GLU A 636 19.22 28.20 32.14
C GLU A 636 19.74 27.07 33.05
N ASN A 637 19.10 26.94 34.21
CA ASN A 637 19.41 25.88 35.16
C ASN A 637 18.78 24.55 34.69
N THR A 638 19.60 23.52 34.51
CA THR A 638 19.17 22.17 34.08
C THR A 638 18.09 21.59 35.00
N ARG A 639 18.12 21.96 36.28
CA ARG A 639 17.11 21.56 37.27
C ARG A 639 15.75 22.18 37.03
N ASP A 640 15.71 23.46 36.68
CA ASP A 640 14.44 24.19 36.46
C ASP A 640 13.78 23.73 35.15
N SER A 641 14.59 23.41 34.14
CA SER A 641 14.13 22.81 32.88
C SER A 641 13.59 21.39 33.07
N ALA A 642 14.22 20.59 33.94
CA ALA A 642 13.74 19.24 34.24
C ALA A 642 12.38 19.24 34.96
N LEU A 643 12.10 20.26 35.80
CA LEU A 643 10.83 20.37 36.52
C LEU A 643 9.61 20.50 35.60
N GLN A 644 9.77 21.00 34.38
CA GLN A 644 8.70 21.07 33.37
C GLN A 644 8.18 19.68 32.97
N PHE A 645 8.99 18.63 33.13
CA PHE A 645 8.62 17.25 32.82
C PHE A 645 8.13 16.45 34.04
N SER A 646 8.00 17.08 35.22
CA SER A 646 7.59 16.42 36.47
C SER A 646 6.25 15.70 36.33
N THR A 647 5.23 16.35 35.76
CA THR A 647 3.91 15.76 35.53
C THR A 647 3.99 14.51 34.65
N GLN A 648 4.79 14.55 33.57
CA GLN A 648 5.00 13.40 32.69
C GLN A 648 5.68 12.24 33.45
N MET A 649 6.71 12.55 34.24
CA MET A 649 7.43 11.57 35.03
C MET A 649 6.58 10.97 36.15
N ASP A 650 5.64 11.71 36.73
CA ASP A 650 4.69 11.18 37.70
C ASP A 650 3.71 10.18 37.07
N TYR A 651 3.31 10.39 35.82
CA TYR A 651 2.55 9.39 35.07
C TYR A 651 3.38 8.14 34.80
N TYR A 652 4.64 8.27 34.42
CA TYR A 652 5.50 7.11 34.21
C TYR A 652 5.73 6.35 35.52
N ARG A 653 6.06 7.06 36.59
CA ARG A 653 6.21 6.51 37.94
C ARG A 653 4.95 5.76 38.39
N SER A 654 3.77 6.33 38.15
CA SER A 654 2.48 5.70 38.47
C SER A 654 2.22 4.44 37.65
N GLY A 655 2.54 4.44 36.35
CA GLY A 655 2.42 3.27 35.50
C GLY A 655 3.36 2.13 35.92
N ILE A 656 4.63 2.46 36.20
CA ILE A 656 5.64 1.51 36.67
C ILE A 656 5.28 0.91 38.01
N LYS A 657 4.78 1.72 38.96
CA LYS A 657 4.32 1.22 40.27
C LYS A 657 3.14 0.25 40.16
N LYS A 658 2.34 0.30 39.10
CA LYS A 658 1.29 -0.71 38.86
C LYS A 658 1.87 -2.04 38.41
N LEU A 659 2.96 -2.01 37.66
CA LEU A 659 3.67 -3.23 37.21
C LEU A 659 4.48 -3.86 38.34
N TRP A 660 5.14 -3.03 39.16
CA TRP A 660 5.96 -3.46 40.29
C TRP A 660 5.65 -2.65 41.56
N PRO A 661 4.57 -3.01 42.30
CA PRO A 661 4.10 -2.23 43.46
C PRO A 661 5.09 -2.13 44.62
N GLU A 662 5.88 -3.18 44.82
CA GLU A 662 6.81 -3.31 45.96
C GLU A 662 8.16 -2.60 45.75
N HIS A 663 8.41 -2.02 44.56
CA HIS A 663 9.70 -1.40 44.24
C HIS A 663 9.62 0.12 44.36
N ALA A 664 10.67 0.75 44.90
CA ALA A 664 10.79 2.19 44.84
C ALA A 664 11.14 2.64 43.41
N VAL A 665 10.50 3.69 42.91
CA VAL A 665 10.68 4.16 41.52
C VAL A 665 11.29 5.56 41.53
N LYS A 666 12.53 5.67 41.04
CA LYS A 666 13.25 6.93 40.82
C LYS A 666 13.09 7.39 39.39
N ALA A 667 12.79 8.67 39.19
CA ALA A 667 12.55 9.24 37.87
C ALA A 667 13.58 10.32 37.55
N GLY A 668 14.21 10.22 36.38
CA GLY A 668 15.23 11.17 35.93
C GLY A 668 15.02 11.62 34.49
N ILE A 669 15.40 12.87 34.22
CA ILE A 669 15.49 13.43 32.87
C ILE A 669 16.97 13.52 32.50
N LEU A 670 17.36 12.94 31.37
CA LEU A 670 18.72 13.02 30.84
C LEU A 670 18.76 14.00 29.67
N PHE A 671 19.50 15.09 29.81
CA PHE A 671 19.75 16.03 28.73
C PHE A 671 20.96 15.56 27.91
N THR A 672 20.71 15.09 26.67
CA THR A 672 21.75 14.50 25.81
C THR A 672 22.82 15.51 25.39
N HIS A 673 22.43 16.78 25.22
CA HIS A 673 23.36 17.84 24.84
C HIS A 673 24.39 18.17 25.95
N HIS A 674 24.00 18.06 27.22
CA HIS A 674 24.84 18.38 28.39
C HIS A 674 25.44 17.14 29.06
N ASN A 675 25.03 15.93 28.65
CA ASN A 675 25.36 14.67 29.31
C ASN A 675 25.03 14.66 30.82
N GLU A 676 23.98 15.38 31.20
CA GLU A 676 23.59 15.57 32.60
C GLU A 676 22.22 14.95 32.86
N ILE A 677 22.12 14.18 33.95
CA ILE A 677 20.86 13.63 34.44
C ILE A 677 20.39 14.38 35.68
N VAL A 678 19.13 14.81 35.66
CA VAL A 678 18.45 15.44 36.78
C VAL A 678 17.40 14.48 37.32
N TRP A 679 17.51 14.13 38.61
CA TRP A 679 16.53 13.32 39.32
C TRP A 679 15.40 14.19 39.87
N LEU A 680 14.15 13.77 39.64
CA LEU A 680 12.91 14.47 40.02
C LEU A 680 12.25 13.81 41.25
N ASP A 681 13.08 13.37 42.20
CA ASP A 681 12.65 12.72 43.44
C ASP A 681 12.14 13.73 44.49
#